data_AF-A0AA51M6U8-F1
#
_entry.id   AF-A0AA51M6U8-F1
#
_cell.length_a   1.000
_cell.length_b   1.000
_cell.length_c   1.000
_cell.angle_alpha   90.00
_cell.angle_beta   90.00
_cell.angle_gamma   90.00
#
_symmetry.space_group_name_H-M   'P 1'
#
loop_
_entity.id
_entity.type
_entity.pdbx_description
1 polymer ?
#
loop_
_entity_poly.entity_id
_entity_poly.type
_entity_poly.pdbx_seq_one_letter_code
_entity_poly.pdbx_strand_id
1 'polypeptide(L)'
;MPLLEPKPDSLRPGPGRTPAADRVPDRGATGTPERLRTELTALLGPEKVRWKVSDLVKYASDASPYRFVPQVVVLPETTEDVAAVMAYARAHGRDLVFRAAGTSLNGQAQGEDILVDVRRHFTGVEVLDDGARARIRPGTTVMRANATLARYGRVLGPDPASAIACTVGGVVANNASGMTAGTTRNSYRTLASLTFVLPSGTVVDTAAPDADGELARAEPELCAGLLALKAEIEADADLTARIRAKYEIKNTNGYRLDAFLDGATPVEILRGLMVGSQGTFGFISDVVFDTLPLDRRVTSGLLFFPSLTAAAAAVPLFNEAGALAVELMDGNTLRASVSVRGVPADWAGLPRETAALLVEFRAPDEAAQEECERAAARVLERLTLVAPVASVTNEFTRDAKVISGYWKARKAFVTAVGGSRPPGTTLITEDFAVPPSRLADACEDLLRLQARHGFDAAVAGHAAHGNLHFLLAFDAARPADVDRYAAFMDDFCRMTVERFDGSLKAEHATGRNIAPFLELEWGPAATALMWRLKRLVDPDGVLAPRIVLDRDPAAHLRGLKTIPGIEAVADPCIECGFCEPTCPSHDLTTTPRQRIVLRREMMRQPDGSPVEEQLLASYGYDAVDTCAGDSTCRIACPVGIDTGAMMKDFRHRRHSPREERIAALTARRFRTVEASARLAVGAADRITDRLLTAATGLARKAVRPDLVPEWLPEIPGAAPRAVPRTTRQDARAVYYPACVNRIFGGPGDDGTPSLQQALVDVSARAGKPVWIPDDVAGTCCSTIWHSKGYEDANAVMANRVVEAAWAWTEGGRLPLVVDASSCTLGIADEVVPYLTEANRELHRHLTVVDSVVWAAEELLPALTVRRTVRSAVLHPTCSMQHLGDVEQLREVAEAVADEVVVPDDAGCCAFAGDRGMLHKELTASATAKEAAEVTARDHDAHLSANRMCEIGMDRATGRAYHSVLIELERATRP
;
A
#
# COMPACT_ATOMS: atom_id res chain seq x y z
N MET A 1 23.44 7.31 -30.31
CA MET A 1 23.45 6.98 -28.87
C MET A 1 23.77 8.26 -28.10
N PRO A 2 23.08 8.54 -26.98
CA PRO A 2 23.37 9.67 -26.10
C PRO A 2 24.84 9.68 -25.68
N LEU A 3 25.42 10.85 -25.45
CA LEU A 3 26.82 11.01 -25.08
C LEU A 3 27.16 10.39 -23.70
N LEU A 4 26.17 10.14 -22.85
CA LEU A 4 26.33 9.71 -21.45
C LEU A 4 25.34 8.59 -21.04
N GLU A 5 25.16 7.55 -21.85
CA GLU A 5 24.28 6.44 -21.45
C GLU A 5 24.77 5.77 -20.14
N PRO A 6 23.86 5.54 -19.17
CA PRO A 6 24.21 4.82 -17.95
C PRO A 6 24.66 3.40 -18.29
N LYS A 7 25.74 2.91 -17.66
CA LYS A 7 26.18 1.52 -17.85
C LYS A 7 25.19 0.57 -17.16
N PRO A 8 24.44 -0.27 -17.89
CA PRO A 8 23.48 -1.20 -17.26
C PRO A 8 24.15 -2.10 -16.21
N ASP A 9 25.39 -2.51 -16.46
CA ASP A 9 26.20 -3.34 -15.56
C ASP A 9 26.45 -2.72 -14.18
N SER A 10 26.33 -1.41 -14.01
CA SER A 10 26.46 -0.79 -12.68
C SER A 10 25.34 -1.19 -11.72
N LEU A 11 24.21 -1.68 -12.26
CA LEU A 11 23.10 -2.21 -11.49
C LEU A 11 23.21 -3.72 -11.30
N ARG A 12 24.19 -4.40 -11.90
CA ARG A 12 24.37 -5.84 -11.72
C ARG A 12 24.63 -6.15 -10.24
N PRO A 13 23.95 -7.14 -9.65
CA PRO A 13 24.32 -7.58 -8.32
C PRO A 13 25.78 -8.09 -8.29
N GLY A 14 26.40 -8.16 -7.11
CA GLY A 14 27.80 -8.60 -6.98
C GLY A 14 28.03 -10.03 -7.47
N PRO A 15 29.23 -10.37 -7.96
CA PRO A 15 29.53 -11.69 -8.54
C PRO A 15 29.62 -12.80 -7.48
N GLY A 16 29.72 -14.06 -7.94
CA GLY A 16 29.96 -15.22 -7.07
C GLY A 16 28.70 -15.78 -6.42
N ARG A 17 27.53 -15.56 -7.05
CA ARG A 17 26.24 -16.02 -6.55
C ARG A 17 26.02 -17.50 -6.87
N THR A 18 25.38 -18.20 -5.95
CA THR A 18 24.92 -19.58 -6.21
C THR A 18 23.53 -19.54 -6.82
N PRO A 19 23.32 -20.12 -8.02
CA PRO A 19 22.01 -20.12 -8.65
C PRO A 19 20.98 -20.86 -7.79
N ALA A 20 19.79 -20.27 -7.62
CA ALA A 20 18.72 -20.91 -6.88
C ALA A 20 17.99 -21.97 -7.74
N ALA A 21 17.39 -22.95 -7.07
CA ALA A 21 16.62 -24.00 -7.72
C ALA A 21 15.32 -23.46 -8.36
N ASP A 22 14.72 -22.43 -7.76
CA ASP A 22 13.48 -21.79 -8.19
C ASP A 22 13.70 -20.62 -9.18
N ARG A 23 14.90 -20.43 -9.71
CA ARG A 23 15.20 -19.37 -10.70
C ARG A 23 14.40 -19.56 -11.99
N VAL A 24 14.12 -18.48 -12.72
CA VAL A 24 13.62 -18.57 -14.09
C VAL A 24 14.69 -19.21 -14.98
N PRO A 25 14.38 -20.27 -15.73
CA PRO A 25 15.36 -20.90 -16.62
C PRO A 25 15.71 -20.00 -17.81
N ASP A 26 16.89 -20.18 -18.40
CA ASP A 26 17.38 -19.38 -19.54
C ASP A 26 16.40 -19.30 -20.72
N ARG A 27 15.64 -20.37 -20.97
CA ARG A 27 14.58 -20.41 -22.00
C ARG A 27 13.47 -19.36 -21.78
N GLY A 28 13.31 -18.89 -20.55
CA GLY A 28 12.36 -17.84 -20.17
C GLY A 28 12.89 -16.42 -20.40
N ALA A 29 14.16 -16.25 -20.80
CA ALA A 29 14.74 -14.92 -21.05
C ALA A 29 14.01 -14.17 -22.17
N THR A 30 13.48 -14.87 -23.17
CA THR A 30 12.69 -14.29 -24.26
C THR A 30 11.25 -13.94 -23.84
N GLY A 31 10.85 -14.27 -22.61
CA GLY A 31 9.51 -14.04 -22.07
C GLY A 31 8.49 -15.07 -22.55
N THR A 32 7.27 -14.61 -22.80
CA THR A 32 6.15 -15.44 -23.26
C THR A 32 6.46 -16.15 -24.59
N PRO A 33 6.10 -17.43 -24.76
CA PRO A 33 6.20 -18.13 -26.04
C PRO A 33 5.53 -17.35 -27.19
N GLU A 34 6.20 -17.26 -28.34
CA GLU A 34 5.80 -16.38 -29.45
C GLU A 34 4.36 -16.60 -29.92
N ARG A 35 3.94 -17.86 -30.06
CA ARG A 35 2.57 -18.21 -30.46
C ARG A 35 1.54 -17.63 -29.48
N LEU A 36 1.74 -17.85 -28.18
CA LEU A 36 0.85 -17.34 -27.13
C LEU A 36 0.80 -15.81 -27.15
N ARG A 37 1.97 -15.17 -27.23
CA ARG A 37 2.06 -13.72 -27.29
C ARG A 37 1.26 -13.16 -28.47
N THR A 38 1.45 -13.73 -29.66
CA THR A 38 0.77 -13.28 -30.89
C THR A 38 -0.75 -13.47 -30.79
N GLU A 39 -1.21 -14.63 -30.34
CA GLU A 39 -2.63 -14.94 -30.23
C GLU A 39 -3.34 -14.03 -29.22
N LEU A 40 -2.80 -13.86 -28.00
CA LEU A 40 -3.40 -12.97 -27.00
C LEU A 40 -3.30 -11.49 -27.38
N THR A 41 -2.22 -11.08 -28.05
CA THR A 41 -2.09 -9.71 -28.55
C THR A 41 -3.12 -9.43 -29.64
N ALA A 42 -3.41 -10.40 -30.51
CA ALA A 42 -4.47 -10.27 -31.51
C ALA A 42 -5.87 -10.24 -30.85
N LEU A 43 -6.04 -10.97 -29.74
CA LEU A 43 -7.30 -11.04 -29.01
C LEU A 43 -7.64 -9.75 -28.26
N LEU A 44 -6.65 -9.17 -27.55
CA LEU A 44 -6.89 -8.10 -26.56
C LEU A 44 -6.22 -6.76 -26.91
N GLY A 45 -5.26 -6.79 -27.82
CA GLY A 45 -4.37 -5.67 -28.11
C GLY A 45 -3.06 -5.70 -27.29
N PRO A 46 -1.99 -5.06 -27.80
CA PRO A 46 -0.65 -5.15 -27.22
C PRO A 46 -0.54 -4.49 -25.84
N GLU A 47 -1.35 -3.46 -25.56
CA GLU A 47 -1.31 -2.74 -24.28
C GLU A 47 -1.85 -3.56 -23.10
N LYS A 48 -2.64 -4.61 -23.38
CA LYS A 48 -3.24 -5.50 -22.37
C LYS A 48 -2.44 -6.77 -22.13
N VAL A 49 -1.40 -7.05 -22.92
CA VAL A 49 -0.60 -8.29 -22.83
C VAL A 49 0.82 -7.97 -22.39
N ARG A 50 1.18 -8.47 -21.21
CA ARG A 50 2.51 -8.34 -20.60
C ARG A 50 3.26 -9.65 -20.77
N TRP A 51 4.39 -9.59 -21.46
CA TRP A 51 5.07 -10.78 -21.98
C TRP A 51 6.58 -10.82 -21.73
N LYS A 52 7.20 -9.70 -21.33
CA LYS A 52 8.64 -9.65 -21.09
C LYS A 52 8.97 -10.46 -19.84
N VAL A 53 10.19 -11.00 -19.75
CA VAL A 53 10.63 -11.73 -18.54
C VAL A 53 10.48 -10.89 -17.26
N SER A 54 10.73 -9.58 -17.32
CA SER A 54 10.50 -8.67 -16.19
C SER A 54 9.02 -8.57 -15.80
N ASP A 55 8.11 -8.60 -16.76
CA ASP A 55 6.68 -8.64 -16.49
C ASP A 55 6.28 -9.96 -15.84
N LEU A 56 6.76 -11.10 -16.33
CA LEU A 56 6.40 -12.41 -15.77
C LEU A 56 6.93 -12.55 -14.33
N VAL A 57 8.18 -12.13 -14.10
CA VAL A 57 8.83 -12.22 -12.79
C VAL A 57 8.15 -11.34 -11.74
N LYS A 58 7.78 -10.10 -12.08
CA LYS A 58 7.23 -9.15 -11.10
C LYS A 58 5.84 -9.56 -10.58
N TYR A 59 5.11 -10.41 -11.32
CA TYR A 59 3.83 -10.99 -10.91
C TYR A 59 3.94 -12.41 -10.33
N ALA A 60 5.13 -13.01 -10.32
CA ALA A 60 5.33 -14.40 -9.90
C ALA A 60 5.12 -14.65 -8.40
N SER A 61 5.12 -13.61 -7.58
CA SER A 61 4.92 -13.70 -6.13
C SER A 61 3.69 -12.91 -5.67
N ASP A 62 3.06 -13.38 -4.59
CA ASP A 62 2.17 -12.67 -3.68
C ASP A 62 2.83 -12.63 -2.28
N ALA A 63 2.06 -12.41 -1.22
CA ALA A 63 2.56 -12.33 0.15
C ALA A 63 2.85 -13.71 0.80
N SER A 64 2.55 -14.82 0.11
CA SER A 64 2.72 -16.20 0.59
C SER A 64 4.17 -16.70 0.45
N PRO A 65 4.52 -17.88 1.03
CA PRO A 65 5.82 -18.52 0.81
C PRO A 65 6.00 -19.11 -0.60
N TYR A 66 5.04 -18.93 -1.51
CA TYR A 66 5.06 -19.54 -2.83
C TYR A 66 5.50 -18.59 -3.93
N ARG A 67 6.01 -19.16 -5.01
CA ARG A 67 6.31 -18.47 -6.25
C ARG A 67 5.96 -19.33 -7.47
N PHE A 68 5.13 -18.79 -8.35
CA PHE A 68 4.76 -19.39 -9.63
C PHE A 68 4.87 -18.34 -10.74
N VAL A 69 5.75 -18.59 -11.72
CA VAL A 69 6.01 -17.65 -12.81
C VAL A 69 5.01 -17.92 -13.95
N PRO A 70 4.12 -16.98 -14.28
CA PRO A 70 3.15 -17.17 -15.36
C PRO A 70 3.84 -17.21 -16.73
N GLN A 71 3.22 -17.85 -17.72
CA GLN A 71 3.63 -17.74 -19.12
C GLN A 71 3.31 -16.36 -19.71
N VAL A 72 2.24 -15.73 -19.24
CA VAL A 72 1.76 -14.41 -19.71
C VAL A 72 0.91 -13.74 -18.63
N VAL A 73 1.00 -12.41 -18.55
CA VAL A 73 0.12 -11.61 -17.71
C VAL A 73 -0.80 -10.77 -18.59
N VAL A 74 -2.10 -10.78 -18.29
CA VAL A 74 -3.12 -10.03 -19.02
C VAL A 74 -3.75 -8.99 -18.11
N LEU A 75 -3.94 -7.78 -18.63
CA LEU A 75 -4.56 -6.64 -17.97
C LEU A 75 -5.89 -6.32 -18.68
N PRO A 76 -6.97 -7.08 -18.41
CA PRO A 76 -8.28 -6.79 -18.99
C PRO A 76 -8.80 -5.42 -18.53
N GLU A 77 -9.55 -4.76 -19.40
CA GLU A 77 -10.21 -3.49 -19.11
C GLU A 77 -11.72 -3.65 -18.91
N THR A 78 -12.31 -4.69 -19.49
CA THR A 78 -13.76 -4.94 -19.45
C THR A 78 -14.10 -6.40 -19.15
N THR A 79 -15.36 -6.66 -18.82
CA THR A 79 -15.91 -8.01 -18.64
C THR A 79 -15.79 -8.85 -19.90
N GLU A 80 -15.89 -8.23 -21.08
CA GLU A 80 -15.75 -8.89 -22.38
C GLU A 80 -14.31 -9.34 -22.61
N ASP A 81 -13.31 -8.53 -22.23
CA ASP A 81 -11.91 -8.96 -22.27
C ASP A 81 -11.73 -10.23 -21.42
N VAL A 82 -12.25 -10.23 -20.18
CA VAL A 82 -12.14 -11.38 -19.27
C VAL A 82 -12.81 -12.62 -19.85
N ALA A 83 -14.03 -12.49 -20.37
CA ALA A 83 -14.75 -13.57 -21.04
C ALA A 83 -13.96 -14.11 -22.24
N ALA A 84 -13.36 -13.23 -23.04
CA ALA A 84 -12.54 -13.62 -24.18
C ALA A 84 -11.30 -14.42 -23.77
N VAL A 85 -10.62 -14.04 -22.68
CA VAL A 85 -9.47 -14.81 -22.17
C VAL A 85 -9.90 -16.18 -21.64
N MET A 86 -11.01 -16.26 -20.91
CA MET A 86 -11.53 -17.55 -20.43
C MET A 86 -11.92 -18.48 -21.59
N ALA A 87 -12.59 -17.94 -22.62
CA ALA A 87 -12.92 -18.70 -23.83
C ALA A 87 -11.65 -19.16 -24.57
N TYR A 88 -10.64 -18.29 -24.70
CA TYR A 88 -9.33 -18.66 -25.26
C TYR A 88 -8.67 -19.78 -24.46
N ALA A 89 -8.69 -19.69 -23.13
CA ALA A 89 -8.09 -20.68 -22.25
C ALA A 89 -8.73 -22.07 -22.41
N ARG A 90 -10.07 -22.14 -22.42
CA ARG A 90 -10.81 -23.39 -22.67
C ARG A 90 -10.49 -23.96 -24.05
N ALA A 91 -10.57 -23.14 -25.10
CA ALA A 91 -10.34 -23.59 -26.48
C ALA A 91 -8.94 -24.17 -26.72
N HIS A 92 -7.96 -23.78 -25.90
CA HIS A 92 -6.56 -24.20 -26.05
C HIS A 92 -6.07 -25.11 -24.91
N GLY A 93 -6.95 -25.52 -23.99
CA GLY A 93 -6.59 -26.35 -22.83
C GLY A 93 -5.55 -25.70 -21.92
N ARG A 94 -5.77 -24.42 -21.59
CA ARG A 94 -4.84 -23.60 -20.80
C ARG A 94 -5.43 -23.22 -19.47
N ASP A 95 -4.55 -23.03 -18.49
CA ASP A 95 -4.94 -22.69 -17.13
C ASP A 95 -4.94 -21.17 -16.93
N LEU A 96 -5.84 -20.70 -16.07
CA LEU A 96 -6.02 -19.29 -15.79
C LEU A 96 -6.16 -19.03 -14.29
N VAL A 97 -5.46 -18.02 -13.77
CA VAL A 97 -5.61 -17.53 -12.39
C VAL A 97 -5.90 -16.04 -12.39
N PHE A 98 -6.87 -15.63 -11.58
CA PHE A 98 -7.13 -14.21 -11.33
C PHE A 98 -6.21 -13.68 -10.24
N ARG A 99 -5.72 -12.46 -10.45
CA ARG A 99 -4.95 -11.71 -9.48
C ARG A 99 -5.63 -10.37 -9.21
N ALA A 100 -5.96 -10.15 -7.95
CA ALA A 100 -6.41 -8.86 -7.43
C ALA A 100 -5.20 -8.06 -6.93
N ALA A 101 -5.13 -7.71 -5.64
CA ALA A 101 -3.95 -7.05 -5.08
C ALA A 101 -2.70 -7.93 -4.99
N GLY A 102 -2.88 -9.26 -4.91
CA GLY A 102 -1.77 -10.18 -4.64
C GLY A 102 -1.20 -10.08 -3.23
N THR A 103 -2.07 -9.83 -2.25
CA THR A 103 -1.77 -9.77 -0.81
C THR A 103 -2.09 -11.09 -0.09
N SER A 104 -2.41 -12.16 -0.82
CA SER A 104 -2.75 -13.48 -0.27
C SER A 104 -1.55 -14.16 0.38
N LEU A 105 -1.82 -14.96 1.41
CA LEU A 105 -0.81 -15.63 2.23
C LEU A 105 -0.66 -17.14 1.93
N ASN A 106 -1.55 -17.73 1.10
CA ASN A 106 -1.54 -19.16 0.78
C ASN A 106 -1.36 -19.45 -0.73
N GLY A 107 -0.78 -18.50 -1.46
CA GLY A 107 -0.36 -18.65 -2.85
C GLY A 107 -1.48 -18.56 -3.88
N GLN A 108 -2.73 -18.30 -3.49
CA GLN A 108 -3.89 -18.36 -4.39
C GLN A 108 -3.96 -17.25 -5.46
N ALA A 109 -3.14 -16.20 -5.37
CA ALA A 109 -3.10 -15.12 -6.38
C ALA A 109 -1.97 -15.29 -7.42
N GLN A 110 -1.53 -16.52 -7.64
CA GLN A 110 -0.43 -16.89 -8.53
C GLN A 110 -0.75 -18.14 -9.36
N GLY A 111 -0.13 -18.25 -10.54
CA GLY A 111 -0.27 -19.38 -11.46
C GLY A 111 0.88 -19.44 -12.48
N GLU A 112 1.07 -20.60 -13.11
CA GLU A 112 2.18 -20.85 -14.05
C GLU A 112 1.84 -20.58 -15.51
N ASP A 113 0.55 -20.42 -15.84
CA ASP A 113 0.08 -20.23 -17.21
C ASP A 113 -0.43 -18.79 -17.45
N ILE A 114 -1.74 -18.57 -17.59
CA ILE A 114 -2.30 -17.23 -17.81
C ILE A 114 -2.65 -16.59 -16.47
N LEU A 115 -2.05 -15.45 -16.16
CA LEU A 115 -2.41 -14.64 -14.99
C LEU A 115 -3.18 -13.40 -15.43
N VAL A 116 -4.38 -13.22 -14.89
CA VAL A 116 -5.28 -12.10 -15.23
C VAL A 116 -5.30 -11.12 -14.06
N ASP A 117 -4.65 -9.97 -14.20
CA ASP A 117 -4.63 -8.92 -13.17
C ASP A 117 -5.82 -7.97 -13.36
N VAL A 118 -6.67 -7.89 -12.34
CA VAL A 118 -7.92 -7.12 -12.39
C VAL A 118 -7.85 -5.83 -11.57
N ARG A 119 -6.68 -5.50 -11.02
CA ARG A 119 -6.53 -4.37 -10.09
C ARG A 119 -6.61 -3.02 -10.78
N ARG A 120 -6.03 -2.91 -11.97
CA ARG A 120 -5.81 -1.61 -12.64
C ARG A 120 -7.10 -0.97 -13.15
N HIS A 121 -7.93 -1.73 -13.86
CA HIS A 121 -9.02 -1.17 -14.66
C HIS A 121 -10.41 -1.34 -14.02
N PHE A 122 -10.57 -2.26 -13.06
CA PHE A 122 -11.83 -2.49 -12.35
C PHE A 122 -11.87 -1.75 -11.01
N THR A 123 -11.78 -0.42 -11.02
CA THR A 123 -11.79 0.42 -9.81
C THR A 123 -13.01 1.34 -9.78
N GLY A 124 -13.48 1.68 -8.58
CA GLY A 124 -14.60 2.60 -8.36
C GLY A 124 -15.55 2.15 -7.24
N VAL A 125 -16.21 3.14 -6.65
CA VAL A 125 -17.24 3.00 -5.61
C VAL A 125 -18.44 3.82 -6.04
N GLU A 126 -19.60 3.17 -6.13
CA GLU A 126 -20.89 3.83 -6.30
C GLU A 126 -21.66 3.68 -4.99
N VAL A 127 -21.99 4.81 -4.37
CA VAL A 127 -22.73 4.88 -3.11
C VAL A 127 -24.22 4.81 -3.42
N LEU A 128 -24.94 3.90 -2.76
CA LEU A 128 -26.36 3.65 -2.96
C LEU A 128 -27.13 3.92 -1.66
N ASP A 129 -28.37 4.42 -1.78
CA ASP A 129 -29.29 4.68 -0.65
C ASP A 129 -28.64 5.41 0.53
N ASP A 130 -28.06 6.58 0.26
CA ASP A 130 -27.35 7.40 1.26
C ASP A 130 -26.27 6.63 2.05
N GLY A 131 -25.63 5.67 1.36
CA GLY A 131 -24.54 4.86 1.89
C GLY A 131 -24.97 3.58 2.57
N ALA A 132 -26.27 3.31 2.73
CA ALA A 132 -26.74 2.03 3.27
C ALA A 132 -26.28 0.83 2.42
N ARG A 133 -26.08 1.06 1.12
CA ARG A 133 -25.46 0.09 0.20
C ARG A 133 -24.32 0.72 -0.59
N ALA A 134 -23.42 -0.11 -1.11
CA ALA A 134 -22.34 0.34 -1.96
C ALA A 134 -22.02 -0.70 -3.04
N ARG A 135 -22.04 -0.28 -4.31
CA ARG A 135 -21.51 -1.08 -5.42
C ARG A 135 -20.03 -0.76 -5.60
N ILE A 136 -19.18 -1.79 -5.55
CA ILE A 136 -17.73 -1.64 -5.56
C ILE A 136 -17.10 -2.59 -6.57
N ARG A 137 -16.20 -2.06 -7.41
CA ARG A 137 -15.44 -2.86 -8.39
C ARG A 137 -14.24 -3.58 -7.76
N PRO A 138 -13.85 -4.76 -8.26
CA PRO A 138 -12.93 -5.70 -7.60
C PRO A 138 -11.49 -5.21 -7.41
N GLY A 139 -11.04 -4.23 -8.19
CA GLY A 139 -9.73 -3.60 -8.08
C GLY A 139 -9.66 -2.45 -7.07
N THR A 140 -10.78 -2.06 -6.46
CA THR A 140 -10.82 -1.00 -5.44
C THR A 140 -10.28 -1.50 -4.10
N THR A 141 -9.38 -0.76 -3.46
CA THR A 141 -8.87 -1.11 -2.13
C THR A 141 -9.95 -0.92 -1.06
N VAL A 142 -9.91 -1.74 0.00
CA VAL A 142 -10.86 -1.62 1.12
C VAL A 142 -10.75 -0.25 1.79
N MET A 143 -9.53 0.27 1.95
CA MET A 143 -9.29 1.60 2.50
C MET A 143 -9.96 2.70 1.66
N ARG A 144 -9.85 2.64 0.32
CA ARG A 144 -10.50 3.61 -0.58
C ARG A 144 -12.03 3.55 -0.47
N ALA A 145 -12.60 2.34 -0.42
CA ALA A 145 -14.04 2.16 -0.24
C ALA A 145 -14.53 2.74 1.09
N ASN A 146 -13.83 2.45 2.19
CA ASN A 146 -14.20 2.97 3.51
C ASN A 146 -13.99 4.49 3.63
N ALA A 147 -12.99 5.08 2.95
CA ALA A 147 -12.84 6.53 2.89
C ALA A 147 -14.07 7.20 2.25
N THR A 148 -14.60 6.63 1.17
CA THR A 148 -15.85 7.10 0.54
C THR A 148 -17.04 6.96 1.49
N LEU A 149 -17.21 5.79 2.12
CA LEU A 149 -18.36 5.48 2.97
C LEU A 149 -18.37 6.24 4.31
N ALA A 150 -17.20 6.59 4.84
CA ALA A 150 -17.09 7.31 6.11
C ALA A 150 -17.79 8.68 6.08
N ARG A 151 -17.90 9.30 4.90
CA ARG A 151 -18.64 10.56 4.64
C ARG A 151 -20.15 10.40 4.90
N TYR A 152 -20.66 9.19 4.73
CA TYR A 152 -22.06 8.80 4.95
C TYR A 152 -22.27 8.18 6.35
N GLY A 153 -21.25 8.17 7.20
CA GLY A 153 -21.32 7.49 8.50
C GLY A 153 -21.42 5.97 8.38
N ARG A 154 -20.83 5.39 7.32
CA ARG A 154 -20.89 3.97 7.00
C ARG A 154 -19.50 3.35 6.81
N VAL A 155 -19.43 2.03 6.88
CA VAL A 155 -18.21 1.24 6.69
C VAL A 155 -18.54 -0.14 6.13
N LEU A 156 -17.60 -0.77 5.42
CA LEU A 156 -17.72 -2.18 5.04
C LEU A 156 -17.57 -3.10 6.27
N GLY A 157 -18.22 -4.26 6.22
CA GLY A 157 -18.08 -5.30 7.24
C GLY A 157 -16.68 -5.93 7.29
N PRO A 158 -16.13 -6.42 6.16
CA PRO A 158 -14.77 -6.94 6.11
C PRO A 158 -13.70 -5.86 6.39
N ASP A 159 -12.80 -6.15 7.33
CA ASP A 159 -11.75 -5.23 7.80
C ASP A 159 -10.35 -5.87 7.87
N PRO A 160 -9.83 -6.46 6.77
CA PRO A 160 -8.54 -7.13 6.78
C PRO A 160 -7.40 -6.18 7.15
N ALA A 161 -6.38 -6.69 7.85
CA ALA A 161 -5.20 -5.90 8.23
C ALA A 161 -4.46 -5.29 7.01
N SER A 162 -4.62 -5.90 5.82
CA SER A 162 -4.08 -5.45 4.55
C SER A 162 -4.95 -4.42 3.82
N ALA A 163 -5.96 -3.82 4.45
CA ALA A 163 -6.95 -2.91 3.85
C ALA A 163 -6.37 -1.76 3.00
N ILE A 164 -5.15 -1.30 3.31
CA ILE A 164 -4.42 -0.29 2.52
C ILE A 164 -4.13 -0.77 1.09
N ALA A 165 -3.97 -2.09 0.88
CA ALA A 165 -3.57 -2.69 -0.38
C ALA A 165 -4.51 -3.77 -0.92
N CYS A 166 -5.15 -4.58 -0.08
CA CYS A 166 -6.07 -5.61 -0.57
C CYS A 166 -7.28 -4.96 -1.23
N THR A 167 -7.77 -5.58 -2.31
CA THR A 167 -8.91 -5.07 -3.08
C THR A 167 -10.15 -5.93 -2.89
N VAL A 168 -11.33 -5.33 -3.09
CA VAL A 168 -12.63 -5.95 -2.80
C VAL A 168 -12.81 -7.30 -3.50
N GLY A 169 -12.35 -7.45 -4.74
CA GLY A 169 -12.47 -8.72 -5.46
C GLY A 169 -11.73 -9.86 -4.76
N GLY A 170 -10.51 -9.59 -4.26
CA GLY A 170 -9.76 -10.56 -3.47
C GLY A 170 -10.39 -10.80 -2.09
N VAL A 171 -10.97 -9.77 -1.46
CA VAL A 171 -11.66 -9.91 -0.17
C VAL A 171 -12.88 -10.82 -0.29
N VAL A 172 -13.69 -10.66 -1.34
CA VAL A 172 -14.85 -11.51 -1.58
C VAL A 172 -14.43 -12.92 -1.99
N ALA A 173 -13.50 -13.04 -2.95
CA ALA A 173 -13.05 -14.34 -3.45
C ALA A 173 -12.37 -15.19 -2.36
N ASN A 174 -11.74 -14.58 -1.35
CA ASN A 174 -11.19 -15.32 -0.20
C ASN A 174 -12.13 -15.40 1.00
N ASN A 175 -13.29 -14.73 0.94
CA ASN A 175 -14.10 -14.40 2.12
C ASN A 175 -13.24 -13.85 3.27
N ALA A 176 -12.27 -13.00 2.91
CA ALA A 176 -11.38 -12.40 3.88
C ALA A 176 -12.21 -11.62 4.91
N SER A 177 -11.79 -11.72 6.15
CA SER A 177 -12.44 -11.05 7.27
C SER A 177 -11.43 -10.11 7.91
N GLY A 178 -11.44 -9.98 9.23
CA GLY A 178 -10.47 -9.18 9.96
C GLY A 178 -10.79 -9.15 11.45
N MET A 179 -10.46 -8.03 12.06
CA MET A 179 -10.46 -7.80 13.50
C MET A 179 -11.87 -7.71 14.08
N THR A 180 -12.82 -7.15 13.33
CA THR A 180 -14.20 -6.91 13.79
C THR A 180 -15.25 -7.65 12.97
N ALA A 181 -14.86 -8.28 11.86
CA ALA A 181 -15.81 -8.93 10.94
C ALA A 181 -16.48 -10.20 11.52
N GLY A 182 -15.73 -11.03 12.27
CA GLY A 182 -16.24 -12.29 12.81
C GLY A 182 -16.93 -13.20 11.78
N THR A 183 -17.97 -13.91 12.21
CA THR A 183 -18.82 -14.76 11.35
C THR A 183 -20.07 -14.05 10.82
N THR A 184 -20.34 -12.83 11.30
CA THR A 184 -21.60 -12.09 11.08
C THR A 184 -21.46 -10.87 10.19
N ARG A 185 -20.25 -10.31 10.03
CA ARG A 185 -19.97 -9.10 9.23
C ARG A 185 -18.96 -9.38 8.10
N ASN A 186 -18.74 -10.64 7.75
CA ASN A 186 -17.90 -11.02 6.62
C ASN A 186 -18.62 -10.79 5.27
N SER A 187 -17.87 -10.94 4.17
CA SER A 187 -18.38 -10.71 2.82
C SER A 187 -19.66 -11.47 2.53
N TYR A 188 -19.75 -12.75 2.91
CA TYR A 188 -20.93 -13.58 2.65
C TYR A 188 -22.19 -13.05 3.33
N ARG A 189 -22.07 -12.50 4.55
CA ARG A 189 -23.21 -12.00 5.33
C ARG A 189 -23.68 -10.61 4.92
N THR A 190 -22.78 -9.79 4.42
CA THR A 190 -23.09 -8.40 4.03
C THR A 190 -23.31 -8.25 2.52
N LEU A 191 -23.17 -9.32 1.74
CA LEU A 191 -23.36 -9.31 0.29
C LEU A 191 -24.85 -9.21 -0.04
N ALA A 192 -25.25 -8.12 -0.70
CA ALA A 192 -26.60 -7.98 -1.25
C ALA A 192 -26.69 -8.65 -2.62
N SER A 193 -25.77 -8.32 -3.53
CA SER A 193 -25.68 -8.89 -4.88
C SER A 193 -24.27 -8.76 -5.44
N LEU A 194 -23.99 -9.47 -6.52
CA LEU A 194 -22.77 -9.33 -7.32
C LEU A 194 -23.06 -9.60 -8.80
N THR A 195 -22.17 -9.11 -9.64
CA THR A 195 -22.10 -9.47 -11.06
C THR A 195 -20.84 -10.30 -11.28
N PHE A 196 -20.96 -11.41 -12.02
CA PHE A 196 -19.85 -12.31 -12.28
C PHE A 196 -19.89 -12.93 -13.67
N VAL A 197 -18.74 -13.41 -14.12
CA VAL A 197 -18.55 -14.09 -15.41
C VAL A 197 -18.15 -15.53 -15.15
N LEU A 198 -18.96 -16.47 -15.64
CA LEU A 198 -18.73 -17.91 -15.58
C LEU A 198 -17.65 -18.34 -16.61
N PRO A 199 -17.06 -19.55 -16.46
CA PRO A 199 -16.02 -20.03 -17.36
C PRO A 199 -16.47 -20.07 -18.82
N SER A 200 -17.76 -20.31 -19.08
CA SER A 200 -18.41 -20.30 -20.39
C SER A 200 -18.31 -18.94 -21.11
N GLY A 201 -18.22 -17.85 -20.34
CA GLY A 201 -18.36 -16.46 -20.79
C GLY A 201 -19.71 -15.83 -20.42
N THR A 202 -20.64 -16.60 -19.85
CA THR A 202 -21.94 -16.11 -19.38
C THR A 202 -21.76 -15.10 -18.25
N VAL A 203 -22.32 -13.90 -18.42
CA VAL A 203 -22.36 -12.86 -17.40
C VAL A 203 -23.67 -12.98 -16.63
N VAL A 204 -23.59 -12.99 -15.31
CA VAL A 204 -24.73 -13.13 -14.41
C VAL A 204 -24.76 -11.94 -13.47
N ASP A 205 -25.80 -11.11 -13.57
CA ASP A 205 -26.15 -10.11 -12.56
C ASP A 205 -27.19 -10.72 -11.61
N THR A 206 -26.77 -10.99 -10.38
CA THR A 206 -27.64 -11.62 -9.37
C THR A 206 -28.78 -10.71 -8.89
N ALA A 207 -28.74 -9.41 -9.20
CA ALA A 207 -29.82 -8.48 -8.89
C ALA A 207 -30.83 -8.31 -10.04
N ALA A 208 -30.59 -8.91 -11.21
CA ALA A 208 -31.50 -8.80 -12.35
C ALA A 208 -32.86 -9.47 -12.05
N PRO A 209 -34.00 -8.87 -12.43
CA PRO A 209 -35.32 -9.42 -12.10
C PRO A 209 -35.61 -10.84 -12.61
N ASP A 210 -35.01 -11.25 -13.74
CA ASP A 210 -35.13 -12.60 -14.33
C ASP A 210 -33.79 -13.34 -14.32
N ALA A 211 -32.90 -13.07 -13.35
CA ALA A 211 -31.55 -13.65 -13.31
C ALA A 211 -31.56 -15.18 -13.42
N ASP A 212 -32.47 -15.87 -12.71
CA ASP A 212 -32.60 -17.32 -12.78
C ASP A 212 -33.10 -17.82 -14.14
N GLY A 213 -34.05 -17.11 -14.76
CA GLY A 213 -34.55 -17.44 -16.09
C GLY A 213 -33.50 -17.22 -17.19
N GLU A 214 -32.68 -16.18 -17.06
CA GLU A 214 -31.53 -15.92 -17.93
C GLU A 214 -30.45 -16.99 -17.77
N LEU A 215 -30.08 -17.31 -16.53
CA LEU A 215 -29.10 -18.34 -16.23
C LEU A 215 -29.57 -19.72 -16.69
N ALA A 216 -30.83 -20.09 -16.48
CA ALA A 216 -31.36 -21.38 -16.92
C ALA A 216 -31.39 -21.53 -18.45
N ARG A 217 -31.54 -20.42 -19.19
CA ARG A 217 -31.45 -20.41 -20.65
C ARG A 217 -30.00 -20.53 -21.14
N ALA A 218 -29.07 -19.87 -20.47
CA ALA A 218 -27.65 -19.87 -20.85
C ALA A 218 -26.91 -21.13 -20.40
N GLU A 219 -27.20 -21.64 -19.20
CA GLU A 219 -26.47 -22.68 -18.48
C GLU A 219 -27.43 -23.74 -17.87
N PRO A 220 -28.25 -24.44 -18.69
CA PRO A 220 -29.28 -25.34 -18.18
C PRO A 220 -28.72 -26.50 -17.36
N GLU A 221 -27.58 -27.07 -17.78
CA GLU A 221 -26.94 -28.20 -17.11
C GLU A 221 -26.36 -27.80 -15.74
N LEU A 222 -25.76 -26.60 -15.66
CA LEU A 222 -25.27 -26.03 -14.40
C LEU A 222 -26.43 -25.84 -13.42
N CYS A 223 -27.54 -25.23 -13.86
CA CYS A 223 -28.71 -25.01 -13.02
C CYS A 223 -29.29 -26.33 -12.47
N ALA A 224 -29.49 -27.32 -13.33
CA ALA A 224 -30.00 -28.62 -12.93
C ALA A 224 -29.03 -29.33 -11.97
N GLY A 225 -27.73 -29.27 -12.24
CA GLY A 225 -26.70 -29.87 -11.39
C GLY A 225 -26.62 -29.23 -10.00
N LEU A 226 -26.76 -27.90 -9.90
CA LEU A 226 -26.75 -27.20 -8.61
C LEU A 226 -27.95 -27.60 -7.75
N LEU A 227 -29.15 -27.68 -8.34
CA LEU A 227 -30.34 -28.12 -7.63
C LEU A 227 -30.28 -29.61 -7.22
N ALA A 228 -29.64 -30.46 -8.04
CA ALA A 228 -29.40 -31.85 -7.69
C ALA A 228 -28.42 -31.98 -6.50
N LEU A 229 -27.32 -31.21 -6.51
CA LEU A 229 -26.38 -31.17 -5.38
C LEU A 229 -27.06 -30.64 -4.11
N LYS A 230 -27.90 -29.60 -4.23
CA LYS A 230 -28.71 -29.09 -3.12
C LYS A 230 -29.59 -30.19 -2.52
N ALA A 231 -30.36 -30.89 -3.35
CA ALA A 231 -31.25 -31.94 -2.89
C ALA A 231 -30.51 -33.11 -2.21
N GLU A 232 -29.32 -33.46 -2.71
CA GLU A 232 -28.44 -34.45 -2.09
C GLU A 232 -27.96 -34.02 -0.70
N ILE A 233 -27.52 -32.76 -0.56
CA ILE A 233 -27.09 -32.20 0.72
C ILE A 233 -28.26 -32.18 1.72
N GLU A 234 -29.43 -31.70 1.31
CA GLU A 234 -30.61 -31.59 2.18
C GLU A 234 -31.20 -32.95 2.59
N ALA A 235 -30.97 -34.00 1.78
CA ALA A 235 -31.37 -35.36 2.11
C ALA A 235 -30.45 -36.04 3.15
N ASP A 236 -29.24 -35.52 3.37
CA ASP A 236 -28.27 -36.01 4.34
C ASP A 236 -28.24 -35.09 5.57
N ALA A 237 -28.92 -35.51 6.64
CA ALA A 237 -29.04 -34.73 7.87
C ALA A 237 -27.69 -34.53 8.59
N ASP A 238 -26.81 -35.53 8.54
CA ASP A 238 -25.50 -35.48 9.20
C ASP A 238 -24.57 -34.52 8.46
N LEU A 239 -24.55 -34.59 7.13
CA LEU A 239 -23.80 -33.65 6.29
C LEU A 239 -24.33 -32.21 6.46
N THR A 240 -25.65 -32.03 6.48
CA THR A 240 -26.28 -30.72 6.71
C THR A 240 -25.86 -30.14 8.07
N ALA A 241 -25.92 -30.96 9.13
CA ALA A 241 -25.48 -30.56 10.47
C ALA A 241 -23.98 -30.20 10.49
N ARG A 242 -23.14 -31.01 9.82
CA ARG A 242 -21.70 -30.74 9.69
C ARG A 242 -21.43 -29.41 8.99
N ILE A 243 -22.08 -29.15 7.86
CA ILE A 243 -21.95 -27.90 7.11
C ILE A 243 -22.31 -26.72 7.99
N ARG A 244 -23.47 -26.74 8.66
CA ARG A 244 -23.89 -25.65 9.55
C ARG A 244 -22.90 -25.42 10.69
N ALA A 245 -22.49 -26.48 11.39
CA ALA A 245 -21.56 -26.40 12.51
C ALA A 245 -20.21 -25.78 12.11
N LYS A 246 -19.66 -26.14 10.93
CA LYS A 246 -18.37 -25.60 10.48
C LYS A 246 -18.37 -24.09 10.21
N TYR A 247 -19.53 -23.46 10.02
CA TYR A 247 -19.67 -22.02 9.83
C TYR A 247 -20.18 -21.26 11.06
N GLU A 248 -20.31 -21.93 12.22
CA GLU A 248 -20.52 -21.27 13.52
C GLU A 248 -19.23 -20.56 14.00
N ILE A 249 -18.08 -21.09 13.59
CA ILE A 249 -16.76 -20.45 13.73
C ILE A 249 -16.30 -19.89 12.38
N LYS A 250 -15.24 -19.06 12.39
CA LYS A 250 -14.63 -18.56 11.17
C LYS A 250 -14.08 -19.75 10.36
N ASN A 251 -14.56 -19.93 9.13
CA ASN A 251 -14.13 -20.99 8.24
C ASN A 251 -14.11 -20.50 6.79
N THR A 252 -12.94 -20.63 6.18
CA THR A 252 -12.67 -20.32 4.76
C THR A 252 -11.92 -21.47 4.07
N ASN A 253 -11.93 -22.66 4.69
CA ASN A 253 -11.33 -23.85 4.11
C ASN A 253 -12.35 -24.59 3.22
N GLY A 254 -12.08 -24.69 1.92
CA GLY A 254 -12.95 -25.31 0.93
C GLY A 254 -13.99 -24.35 0.37
N TYR A 255 -14.98 -24.90 -0.34
CA TYR A 255 -16.09 -24.11 -0.86
C TYR A 255 -17.20 -23.94 0.17
N ARG A 256 -17.92 -22.81 0.07
CA ARG A 256 -19.06 -22.44 0.93
C ARG A 256 -20.29 -23.32 0.68
N LEU A 257 -20.24 -24.57 1.15
CA LEU A 257 -21.34 -25.53 1.00
C LEU A 257 -22.64 -25.07 1.69
N ASP A 258 -22.56 -24.16 2.65
CA ASP A 258 -23.73 -23.51 3.26
C ASP A 258 -24.53 -22.64 2.29
N ALA A 259 -23.95 -22.23 1.16
CA ALA A 259 -24.67 -21.57 0.07
C ALA A 259 -25.79 -22.44 -0.52
N PHE A 260 -25.63 -23.78 -0.53
CA PHE A 260 -26.70 -24.69 -0.94
C PHE A 260 -27.85 -24.74 0.05
N LEU A 261 -27.57 -24.51 1.34
CA LEU A 261 -28.57 -24.53 2.40
C LEU A 261 -29.29 -23.17 2.52
N ASP A 262 -28.62 -22.08 2.14
CA ASP A 262 -29.17 -20.72 2.23
C ASP A 262 -29.91 -20.29 0.95
N GLY A 263 -29.47 -20.76 -0.22
CA GLY A 263 -30.10 -20.42 -1.51
C GLY A 263 -31.25 -21.38 -1.89
N ALA A 264 -32.32 -20.82 -2.45
CA ALA A 264 -33.45 -21.56 -3.02
C ALA A 264 -33.31 -21.74 -4.53
N THR A 265 -32.66 -20.80 -5.24
CA THR A 265 -32.49 -20.83 -6.70
C THR A 265 -31.02 -21.00 -7.12
N PRO A 266 -30.74 -21.46 -8.36
CA PRO A 266 -29.37 -21.54 -8.87
C PRO A 266 -28.56 -20.24 -8.75
N VAL A 267 -29.18 -19.08 -9.02
CA VAL A 267 -28.52 -17.79 -8.89
C VAL A 267 -28.17 -17.47 -7.44
N GLU A 268 -29.06 -17.73 -6.49
CA GLU A 268 -28.79 -17.51 -5.06
C GLU A 268 -27.66 -18.41 -4.54
N ILE A 269 -27.64 -19.67 -4.98
CA ILE A 269 -26.57 -20.62 -4.65
C ILE A 269 -25.24 -20.13 -5.23
N LEU A 270 -25.20 -19.75 -6.51
CA LEU A 270 -23.98 -19.24 -7.14
C LEU A 270 -23.49 -17.94 -6.48
N ARG A 271 -24.40 -17.01 -6.16
CA ARG A 271 -24.07 -15.79 -5.42
C ARG A 271 -23.30 -16.10 -4.14
N GLY A 272 -23.76 -17.09 -3.36
CA GLY A 272 -23.08 -17.55 -2.15
C GLY A 272 -21.75 -18.26 -2.45
N LEU A 273 -21.72 -19.12 -3.46
CA LEU A 273 -20.53 -19.89 -3.85
C LEU A 273 -19.38 -19.04 -4.40
N MET A 274 -19.67 -17.88 -5.02
CA MET A 274 -18.63 -16.96 -5.47
C MET A 274 -17.79 -16.42 -4.30
N VAL A 275 -18.37 -16.31 -3.12
CA VAL A 275 -17.68 -15.88 -1.90
C VAL A 275 -16.82 -17.03 -1.35
N GLY A 276 -15.52 -16.82 -1.20
CA GLY A 276 -14.58 -17.87 -0.80
C GLY A 276 -14.16 -18.85 -1.92
N SER A 277 -14.61 -18.62 -3.17
CA SER A 277 -14.28 -19.45 -4.33
C SER A 277 -12.79 -19.38 -4.75
N GLN A 278 -12.06 -18.35 -4.34
CA GLN A 278 -10.66 -18.12 -4.70
C GLN A 278 -10.43 -18.07 -6.22
N GLY A 279 -11.45 -17.63 -6.97
CA GLY A 279 -11.41 -17.51 -8.43
C GLY A 279 -11.60 -18.83 -9.19
N THR A 280 -11.98 -19.92 -8.52
CA THR A 280 -12.15 -21.23 -9.17
C THR A 280 -13.49 -21.39 -9.90
N PHE A 281 -14.46 -20.50 -9.66
CA PHE A 281 -15.79 -20.54 -10.28
C PHE A 281 -16.04 -19.46 -11.32
N GLY A 282 -15.23 -18.40 -11.35
CA GLY A 282 -15.40 -17.32 -12.31
C GLY A 282 -14.77 -16.01 -11.84
N PHE A 283 -15.01 -14.96 -12.61
CA PHE A 283 -14.56 -13.60 -12.33
C PHE A 283 -15.68 -12.76 -11.73
N ILE A 284 -15.44 -12.09 -10.61
CA ILE A 284 -16.39 -11.14 -10.00
C ILE A 284 -16.10 -9.74 -10.57
N SER A 285 -17.06 -9.14 -11.30
CA SER A 285 -16.88 -7.84 -11.97
C SER A 285 -17.24 -6.64 -11.09
N ASP A 286 -18.21 -6.81 -10.17
CA ASP A 286 -18.61 -5.85 -9.16
C ASP A 286 -19.46 -6.51 -8.08
N VAL A 287 -19.52 -5.86 -6.92
CA VAL A 287 -20.16 -6.38 -5.71
C VAL A 287 -20.97 -5.27 -5.05
N VAL A 288 -22.20 -5.57 -4.63
CA VAL A 288 -23.03 -4.69 -3.81
C VAL A 288 -23.05 -5.19 -2.38
N PHE A 289 -22.58 -4.37 -1.45
CA PHE A 289 -22.65 -4.65 -0.01
C PHE A 289 -23.75 -3.85 0.68
N ASP A 290 -24.42 -4.48 1.64
CA ASP A 290 -25.06 -3.78 2.74
C ASP A 290 -23.98 -3.28 3.70
N THR A 291 -23.93 -1.96 3.91
CA THR A 291 -22.90 -1.34 4.75
C THR A 291 -23.32 -1.29 6.21
N LEU A 292 -22.34 -1.15 7.09
CA LEU A 292 -22.55 -1.06 8.53
C LEU A 292 -22.48 0.39 9.01
N PRO A 293 -23.16 0.75 10.11
CA PRO A 293 -22.92 2.02 10.80
C PRO A 293 -21.44 2.19 11.19
N LEU A 294 -20.91 3.40 11.01
CA LEU A 294 -19.60 3.80 11.50
C LEU A 294 -19.74 4.42 12.90
N ASP A 295 -19.67 3.59 13.93
CA ASP A 295 -19.69 4.03 15.34
C ASP A 295 -18.37 4.72 15.70
N ARG A 296 -18.40 6.05 15.83
CA ARG A 296 -17.20 6.90 16.00
C ARG A 296 -16.73 7.05 17.45
N ARG A 297 -17.56 6.67 18.44
CA ARG A 297 -17.17 6.73 19.85
C ARG A 297 -16.46 5.44 20.21
N VAL A 298 -15.16 5.54 20.41
CA VAL A 298 -14.26 4.41 20.62
C VAL A 298 -13.60 4.53 21.99
N THR A 299 -13.56 3.43 22.72
CA THR A 299 -12.75 3.27 23.92
C THR A 299 -11.95 1.98 23.79
N SER A 300 -10.63 2.08 23.94
CA SER A 300 -9.73 0.93 23.77
C SER A 300 -8.69 0.85 24.88
N GLY A 301 -8.28 -0.36 25.21
CA GLY A 301 -7.24 -0.64 26.21
C GLY A 301 -6.25 -1.67 25.69
N LEU A 302 -4.96 -1.42 25.92
CA LEU A 302 -3.89 -2.40 25.66
C LEU A 302 -3.44 -3.00 26.99
N LEU A 303 -3.85 -4.24 27.23
CA LEU A 303 -3.73 -4.93 28.51
C LEU A 303 -2.68 -6.02 28.45
N PHE A 304 -1.73 -6.02 29.37
CA PHE A 304 -0.58 -6.93 29.38
C PHE A 304 -0.76 -8.03 30.44
N PHE A 305 -0.51 -9.26 30.03
CA PHE A 305 -0.74 -10.48 30.80
C PHE A 305 0.59 -11.23 31.02
N PRO A 306 0.70 -12.03 32.09
CA PRO A 306 1.92 -12.77 32.39
C PRO A 306 2.23 -13.89 31.39
N SER A 307 1.24 -14.36 30.61
CA SER A 307 1.40 -15.39 29.59
C SER A 307 0.35 -15.31 28.49
N LEU A 308 0.63 -15.95 27.34
CA LEU A 308 -0.32 -16.08 26.24
C LEU A 308 -1.62 -16.78 26.68
N THR A 309 -1.51 -17.85 27.47
CA THR A 309 -2.66 -18.59 27.99
C THR A 309 -3.51 -17.74 28.94
N ALA A 310 -2.88 -16.90 29.79
CA ALA A 310 -3.60 -15.99 30.67
C ALA A 310 -4.37 -14.92 29.89
N ALA A 311 -3.76 -14.36 28.84
CA ALA A 311 -4.45 -13.45 27.92
C ALA A 311 -5.62 -14.14 27.22
N ALA A 312 -5.41 -15.33 26.63
CA ALA A 312 -6.47 -16.09 25.95
C ALA A 312 -7.65 -16.43 26.87
N ALA A 313 -7.40 -16.74 28.15
CA ALA A 313 -8.44 -17.02 29.13
C ALA A 313 -9.32 -15.80 29.49
N ALA A 314 -8.82 -14.57 29.30
CA ALA A 314 -9.58 -13.35 29.55
C ALA A 314 -10.52 -12.97 28.39
N VAL A 315 -10.31 -13.54 27.20
CA VAL A 315 -11.03 -13.17 25.97
C VAL A 315 -12.56 -13.35 26.09
N PRO A 316 -13.10 -14.49 26.59
CA PRO A 316 -14.55 -14.64 26.74
C PRO A 316 -15.18 -13.57 27.65
N LEU A 317 -14.44 -13.09 28.67
CA LEU A 317 -14.94 -12.06 29.58
C LEU A 317 -15.15 -10.72 28.87
N PHE A 318 -14.24 -10.34 27.97
CA PHE A 318 -14.40 -9.12 27.16
C PHE A 318 -15.46 -9.28 26.08
N ASN A 319 -15.58 -10.47 25.47
CA ASN A 319 -16.67 -10.76 24.53
C ASN A 319 -18.05 -10.62 25.20
N GLU A 320 -18.22 -11.18 26.40
CA GLU A 320 -19.45 -11.05 27.21
C GLU A 320 -19.72 -9.60 27.62
N ALA A 321 -18.68 -8.80 27.82
CA ALA A 321 -18.79 -7.37 28.09
C ALA A 321 -19.18 -6.52 26.86
N GLY A 322 -19.22 -7.11 25.66
CA GLY A 322 -19.61 -6.43 24.41
C GLY A 322 -18.45 -5.82 23.64
N ALA A 323 -17.21 -6.27 23.86
CA ALA A 323 -16.06 -5.80 23.09
C ALA A 323 -16.25 -6.15 21.60
N LEU A 324 -15.99 -5.19 20.72
CA LEU A 324 -16.09 -5.42 19.28
C LEU A 324 -14.82 -6.07 18.72
N ALA A 325 -13.66 -5.75 19.31
CA ALA A 325 -12.39 -6.40 19.00
C ALA A 325 -11.68 -6.81 20.29
N VAL A 326 -11.11 -8.01 20.28
CA VAL A 326 -10.18 -8.51 21.31
C VAL A 326 -9.03 -9.18 20.58
N GLU A 327 -7.91 -8.47 20.50
CA GLU A 327 -6.77 -8.81 19.65
C GLU A 327 -5.58 -9.29 20.50
N LEU A 328 -5.15 -10.52 20.29
CA LEU A 328 -4.05 -11.16 21.04
C LEU A 328 -2.70 -10.91 20.37
N MET A 329 -1.66 -10.64 21.16
CA MET A 329 -0.26 -10.53 20.73
C MET A 329 0.65 -11.22 21.75
N ASP A 330 1.55 -12.09 21.31
CA ASP A 330 2.55 -12.70 22.18
C ASP A 330 3.76 -11.78 22.45
N GLY A 331 4.66 -12.22 23.33
CA GLY A 331 5.80 -11.40 23.76
C GLY A 331 6.82 -11.15 22.66
N ASN A 332 7.03 -12.13 21.78
CA ASN A 332 7.94 -11.98 20.64
C ASN A 332 7.40 -10.94 19.65
N THR A 333 6.09 -10.95 19.41
CA THR A 333 5.37 -9.94 18.62
C THR A 333 5.53 -8.54 19.21
N LEU A 334 5.29 -8.39 20.51
CA LEU A 334 5.41 -7.10 21.21
C LEU A 334 6.83 -6.55 21.09
N ARG A 335 7.86 -7.38 21.31
CA ARG A 335 9.26 -6.95 21.16
C ARG A 335 9.64 -6.64 19.72
N ALA A 336 9.19 -7.42 18.74
CA ALA A 336 9.46 -7.15 17.32
C ALA A 336 8.84 -5.81 16.87
N SER A 337 7.69 -5.45 17.45
CA SER A 337 6.98 -4.20 17.12
C SER A 337 7.73 -2.93 17.53
N VAL A 338 8.76 -2.99 18.37
CA VAL A 338 9.62 -1.84 18.73
C VAL A 338 10.27 -1.19 17.50
N SER A 339 10.46 -1.96 16.42
CA SER A 339 10.96 -1.43 15.13
C SER A 339 9.95 -0.51 14.41
N VAL A 340 8.69 -0.52 14.80
CA VAL A 340 7.59 0.22 14.16
C VAL A 340 7.52 1.63 14.76
N ARG A 341 7.58 2.65 13.89
CA ARG A 341 7.52 4.07 14.31
C ARG A 341 6.29 4.34 15.19
N GLY A 342 6.52 4.83 16.41
CA GLY A 342 5.48 5.19 17.37
C GLY A 342 5.21 4.12 18.44
N VAL A 343 5.78 2.92 18.30
CA VAL A 343 5.76 1.91 19.37
C VAL A 343 6.80 2.28 20.44
N PRO A 344 6.45 2.22 21.74
CA PRO A 344 7.39 2.53 22.82
C PRO A 344 8.64 1.63 22.81
N ALA A 345 9.81 2.23 22.92
CA ALA A 345 11.09 1.50 22.88
C ALA A 345 11.33 0.60 24.10
N ASP A 346 10.72 0.93 25.25
CA ASP A 346 10.83 0.16 26.47
C ASP A 346 10.13 -1.21 26.38
N TRP A 347 9.28 -1.46 25.36
CA TRP A 347 8.72 -2.79 25.10
C TRP A 347 9.78 -3.85 24.81
N ALA A 348 10.99 -3.45 24.41
CA ALA A 348 12.13 -4.37 24.27
C ALA A 348 12.50 -5.05 25.60
N GLY A 349 12.19 -4.43 26.74
CA GLY A 349 12.43 -4.94 28.09
C GLY A 349 11.30 -5.82 28.65
N LEU A 350 10.23 -6.08 27.90
CA LEU A 350 9.14 -6.94 28.36
C LEU A 350 9.64 -8.38 28.60
N PRO A 351 9.23 -9.04 29.72
CA PRO A 351 9.50 -10.46 29.93
C PRO A 351 9.09 -11.32 28.74
N ARG A 352 9.80 -12.42 28.50
CA ARG A 352 9.67 -13.21 27.26
C ARG A 352 8.23 -13.70 27.05
N GLU A 353 7.61 -14.13 28.14
CA GLU A 353 6.30 -14.76 28.23
C GLU A 353 5.14 -13.76 28.19
N THR A 354 5.40 -12.47 28.37
CA THR A 354 4.36 -11.42 28.37
C THR A 354 3.51 -11.51 27.12
N ALA A 355 2.19 -11.45 27.26
CA ALA A 355 1.28 -11.30 26.13
C ALA A 355 0.42 -10.04 26.33
N ALA A 356 -0.26 -9.59 25.30
CA ALA A 356 -1.19 -8.47 25.41
C ALA A 356 -2.51 -8.75 24.69
N LEU A 357 -3.58 -8.14 25.20
CA LEU A 357 -4.85 -7.97 24.52
C LEU A 357 -5.05 -6.50 24.18
N LEU A 358 -5.30 -6.18 22.91
CA LEU A 358 -5.90 -4.92 22.51
C LEU A 358 -7.42 -5.11 22.46
N VAL A 359 -8.12 -4.49 23.39
CA VAL A 359 -9.58 -4.56 23.54
C VAL A 359 -10.19 -3.25 23.07
N GLU A 360 -11.18 -3.30 22.18
CA GLU A 360 -11.87 -2.11 21.68
C GLU A 360 -13.39 -2.27 21.76
N PHE A 361 -14.03 -1.23 22.29
CA PHE A 361 -15.47 -1.02 22.25
C PHE A 361 -15.78 0.12 21.30
N ARG A 362 -16.85 -0.03 20.52
CA ARG A 362 -17.42 1.06 19.70
C ARG A 362 -18.87 1.24 20.09
N ALA A 363 -19.27 2.49 20.25
CA ALA A 363 -20.59 2.86 20.71
C ALA A 363 -21.23 3.91 19.78
N PRO A 364 -22.56 3.88 19.62
CA PRO A 364 -23.28 4.87 18.82
C PRO A 364 -23.36 6.23 19.53
N ASP A 365 -23.33 6.23 20.88
CA ASP A 365 -23.49 7.42 21.71
C ASP A 365 -22.67 7.34 23.01
N GLU A 366 -22.68 8.43 23.77
CA GLU A 366 -21.88 8.59 24.99
C GLU A 366 -22.36 7.68 26.13
N ALA A 367 -23.67 7.50 26.28
CA ALA A 367 -24.23 6.66 27.33
C ALA A 367 -23.86 5.18 27.12
N ALA A 368 -23.91 4.71 25.87
CA ALA A 368 -23.44 3.38 25.50
C ALA A 368 -21.93 3.22 25.71
N GLN A 369 -21.12 4.24 25.37
CA GLN A 369 -19.67 4.22 25.61
C GLN A 369 -19.34 4.09 27.09
N GLU A 370 -20.02 4.84 27.95
CA GLU A 370 -19.85 4.74 29.41
C GLU A 370 -20.27 3.38 29.97
N GLU A 371 -21.30 2.73 29.42
CA GLU A 371 -21.67 1.38 29.86
C GLU A 371 -20.62 0.35 29.46
N CYS A 372 -20.07 0.44 28.25
CA CYS A 372 -18.95 -0.39 27.82
C CYS A 372 -17.74 -0.22 28.76
N GLU A 373 -17.42 1.01 29.17
CA GLU A 373 -16.34 1.30 30.11
C GLU A 373 -16.60 0.70 31.50
N ARG A 374 -17.82 0.80 32.02
CA ARG A 374 -18.21 0.14 33.28
C ARG A 374 -18.09 -1.38 33.17
N ALA A 375 -18.49 -1.97 32.04
CA ALA A 375 -18.36 -3.40 31.80
C ALA A 375 -16.88 -3.84 31.73
N ALA A 376 -16.04 -3.07 31.03
CA ALA A 376 -14.62 -3.30 30.96
C ALA A 376 -13.94 -3.23 32.34
N ALA A 377 -14.30 -2.23 33.17
CA ALA A 377 -13.78 -2.10 34.54
C ALA A 377 -14.10 -3.33 35.41
N ARG A 378 -15.34 -3.86 35.34
CA ARG A 378 -15.72 -5.09 36.05
C ARG A 378 -14.91 -6.31 35.60
N VAL A 379 -14.50 -6.37 34.33
CA VAL A 379 -13.61 -7.42 33.83
C VAL A 379 -12.20 -7.22 34.40
N LEU A 380 -11.66 -6.00 34.34
CA LEU A 380 -10.32 -5.68 34.85
C LEU A 380 -10.11 -6.05 36.33
N GLU A 381 -11.12 -5.84 37.18
CA GLU A 381 -11.09 -6.22 38.61
C GLU A 381 -10.81 -7.72 38.85
N ARG A 382 -11.03 -8.56 37.84
CA ARG A 382 -10.87 -10.02 37.91
C ARG A 382 -9.55 -10.52 37.29
N LEU A 383 -8.75 -9.63 36.71
CA LEU A 383 -7.58 -10.00 35.91
C LEU A 383 -6.27 -9.69 36.65
N THR A 384 -5.30 -10.60 36.50
CA THR A 384 -3.92 -10.34 36.89
C THR A 384 -3.17 -9.78 35.69
N LEU A 385 -3.03 -8.45 35.66
CA LEU A 385 -2.27 -7.75 34.63
C LEU A 385 -0.86 -7.43 35.12
N VAL A 386 0.08 -7.33 34.17
CA VAL A 386 1.48 -6.99 34.44
C VAL A 386 1.80 -5.61 33.89
N ALA A 387 2.56 -4.82 34.63
CA ALA A 387 3.10 -3.53 34.15
C ALA A 387 4.63 -3.55 34.31
N PRO A 388 5.36 -4.32 33.49
CA PRO A 388 6.80 -4.52 33.68
C PRO A 388 7.64 -3.33 33.20
N VAL A 389 7.06 -2.39 32.44
CA VAL A 389 7.76 -1.21 31.86
C VAL A 389 6.88 0.04 31.96
N ALA A 390 7.50 1.22 31.85
CA ALA A 390 6.86 2.50 32.17
C ALA A 390 5.74 2.92 31.20
N SER A 391 5.83 2.53 29.93
CA SER A 391 4.80 2.84 28.92
C SER A 391 3.50 2.05 29.06
N VAL A 392 3.47 1.02 29.92
CA VAL A 392 2.32 0.13 30.10
C VAL A 392 1.43 0.63 31.24
N THR A 393 0.24 1.13 30.89
CA THR A 393 -0.76 1.62 31.86
C THR A 393 -1.80 0.57 32.23
N ASN A 394 -2.14 -0.36 31.32
CA ASN A 394 -3.25 -1.31 31.46
C ASN A 394 -4.62 -0.63 31.67
N GLU A 395 -4.83 0.55 31.09
CA GLU A 395 -6.05 1.34 31.21
C GLU A 395 -6.76 1.49 29.86
N PHE A 396 -8.08 1.69 29.92
CA PHE A 396 -8.86 2.09 28.75
C PHE A 396 -8.77 3.60 28.56
N THR A 397 -8.70 4.04 27.30
CA THR A 397 -8.62 5.45 26.92
C THR A 397 -9.58 5.79 25.79
N ARG A 398 -9.99 7.06 25.76
CA ARG A 398 -10.76 7.69 24.66
C ARG A 398 -9.86 8.52 23.72
N ASP A 399 -8.57 8.64 24.02
CA ASP A 399 -7.64 9.43 23.22
C ASP A 399 -7.38 8.76 21.86
N ALA A 400 -7.93 9.34 20.80
CA ALA A 400 -7.81 8.83 19.44
C ALA A 400 -6.35 8.67 18.97
N LYS A 401 -5.41 9.51 19.44
CA LYS A 401 -3.98 9.39 19.09
C LYS A 401 -3.39 8.15 19.73
N VAL A 402 -3.70 7.90 20.99
CA VAL A 402 -3.24 6.71 21.72
C VAL A 402 -3.84 5.44 21.13
N ILE A 403 -5.15 5.41 20.89
CA ILE A 403 -5.87 4.29 20.26
C ILE A 403 -5.30 3.97 18.87
N SER A 404 -5.06 5.00 18.06
CA SER A 404 -4.41 4.86 16.74
C SER A 404 -3.01 4.24 16.87
N GLY A 405 -2.24 4.66 17.87
CA GLY A 405 -0.94 4.06 18.20
C GLY A 405 -1.02 2.57 18.53
N TYR A 406 -1.99 2.15 19.34
CA TYR A 406 -2.22 0.73 19.66
C TYR A 406 -2.56 -0.09 18.42
N TRP A 407 -3.49 0.39 17.59
CA TRP A 407 -3.84 -0.29 16.34
C TRP A 407 -2.68 -0.34 15.35
N LYS A 408 -1.85 0.71 15.29
CA LYS A 408 -0.66 0.73 14.46
C LYS A 408 0.33 -0.36 14.89
N ALA A 409 0.56 -0.52 16.18
CA ALA A 409 1.39 -1.61 16.72
C ALA A 409 0.81 -2.99 16.35
N ARG A 410 -0.50 -3.20 16.59
CA ARG A 410 -1.19 -4.47 16.30
C ARG A 410 -1.20 -4.83 14.82
N LYS A 411 -1.47 -3.88 13.92
CA LYS A 411 -1.52 -4.11 12.46
C LYS A 411 -0.15 -4.39 11.85
N ALA A 412 0.93 -3.95 12.49
CA ALA A 412 2.29 -4.17 12.03
C ALA A 412 2.86 -5.56 12.38
N PHE A 413 2.13 -6.41 13.12
CA PHE A 413 2.57 -7.74 13.59
C PHE A 413 3.31 -8.57 12.53
N VAL A 414 2.63 -8.95 11.44
CA VAL A 414 3.18 -9.85 10.41
C VAL A 414 4.45 -9.27 9.79
N THR A 415 4.44 -7.96 9.55
CA THR A 415 5.57 -7.25 8.95
C THR A 415 6.74 -7.06 9.92
N ALA A 416 6.48 -6.82 11.21
CA ALA A 416 7.51 -6.62 12.23
C ALA A 416 8.23 -7.94 12.54
N VAL A 417 7.48 -9.01 12.80
CA VAL A 417 8.04 -10.36 12.97
C VAL A 417 8.75 -10.79 11.69
N GLY A 418 8.09 -10.62 10.55
CA GLY A 418 8.65 -10.91 9.25
C GLY A 418 9.95 -10.16 8.97
N GLY A 419 10.01 -8.87 9.26
CA GLY A 419 11.22 -8.04 9.07
C GLY A 419 12.37 -8.42 10.01
N SER A 420 12.07 -9.05 11.15
CA SER A 420 13.06 -9.54 12.12
C SER A 420 13.55 -10.98 11.86
N ARG A 421 12.97 -11.66 10.85
CA ARG A 421 13.34 -13.04 10.52
C ARG A 421 14.81 -13.13 10.08
N PRO A 422 15.47 -14.30 10.23
CA PRO A 422 16.81 -14.49 9.69
C PRO A 422 16.86 -14.25 8.17
N PRO A 423 17.87 -13.52 7.65
CA PRO A 423 18.07 -13.37 6.21
C PRO A 423 18.13 -14.72 5.49
N GLY A 424 17.62 -14.78 4.26
CA GLY A 424 17.53 -16.04 3.50
C GLY A 424 16.22 -16.81 3.72
N THR A 425 15.51 -16.56 4.84
CA THR A 425 14.29 -17.31 5.16
C THR A 425 13.03 -16.72 4.53
N THR A 426 12.11 -17.61 4.15
CA THR A 426 10.73 -17.26 3.81
C THR A 426 9.86 -17.24 5.07
N LEU A 427 8.73 -16.56 4.98
CA LEU A 427 7.78 -16.42 6.07
C LEU A 427 6.47 -17.05 5.69
N ILE A 428 6.01 -17.96 6.53
CA ILE A 428 4.66 -18.50 6.49
C ILE A 428 3.84 -17.76 7.52
N THR A 429 2.65 -17.32 7.13
CA THR A 429 1.66 -16.74 8.03
C THR A 429 0.41 -17.59 7.93
N GLU A 430 0.24 -18.46 8.92
CA GLU A 430 -0.86 -19.40 9.00
C GLU A 430 -1.91 -18.95 10.01
N ASP A 431 -3.14 -19.39 9.80
CA ASP A 431 -4.30 -19.04 10.60
C ASP A 431 -5.25 -20.23 10.78
N PHE A 432 -5.88 -20.33 11.95
CA PHE A 432 -6.91 -21.33 12.22
C PHE A 432 -7.91 -20.80 13.24
N ALA A 433 -9.09 -21.41 13.27
CA ALA A 433 -10.11 -21.08 14.24
C ALA A 433 -10.47 -22.28 15.11
N VAL A 434 -10.65 -22.03 16.39
CA VAL A 434 -11.29 -22.94 17.35
C VAL A 434 -12.46 -22.23 18.01
N PRO A 435 -13.40 -22.94 18.66
CA PRO A 435 -14.39 -22.28 19.50
C PRO A 435 -13.69 -21.36 20.53
N PRO A 436 -14.14 -20.10 20.73
CA PRO A 436 -13.47 -19.17 21.66
C PRO A 436 -13.27 -19.70 23.08
N SER A 437 -14.17 -20.56 23.55
CA SER A 437 -14.08 -21.25 24.85
C SER A 437 -12.88 -22.21 24.96
N ARG A 438 -12.28 -22.61 23.84
CA ARG A 438 -11.12 -23.52 23.74
C ARG A 438 -9.82 -22.79 23.34
N LEU A 439 -9.85 -21.47 23.23
CA LEU A 439 -8.73 -20.67 22.73
C LEU A 439 -7.45 -20.84 23.57
N ALA A 440 -7.59 -20.86 24.90
CA ALA A 440 -6.45 -21.01 25.82
C ALA A 440 -5.74 -22.36 25.65
N ASP A 441 -6.49 -23.45 25.50
CA ASP A 441 -5.95 -24.79 25.20
C ASP A 441 -5.20 -24.78 23.85
N ALA A 442 -5.81 -24.18 22.83
CA ALA A 442 -5.24 -24.11 21.48
C ALA A 442 -3.93 -23.30 21.44
N CYS A 443 -3.86 -22.18 22.16
CA CYS A 443 -2.62 -21.43 22.34
C CYS A 443 -1.52 -22.29 22.99
N GLU A 444 -1.85 -23.03 24.05
CA GLU A 444 -0.87 -23.87 24.75
C GLU A 444 -0.33 -24.98 23.84
N ASP A 445 -1.20 -25.68 23.11
CA ASP A 445 -0.76 -26.75 22.22
C ASP A 445 0.02 -26.25 21.02
N LEU A 446 -0.37 -25.11 20.45
CA LEU A 446 0.36 -24.48 19.35
C LEU A 446 1.79 -24.10 19.78
N LEU A 447 1.95 -23.51 20.97
CA LEU A 447 3.27 -23.20 21.52
C LEU A 447 4.11 -24.46 21.75
N ARG A 448 3.51 -25.53 22.28
CA ARG A 448 4.18 -26.83 22.44
C ARG A 448 4.57 -27.42 21.08
N LEU A 449 3.74 -27.26 20.06
CA LEU A 449 4.01 -27.76 18.72
C LEU A 449 5.15 -26.99 18.05
N GLN A 450 5.15 -25.65 18.12
CA GLN A 450 6.26 -24.82 17.63
C GLN A 450 7.57 -25.18 18.33
N ALA A 451 7.55 -25.32 19.65
CA ALA A 451 8.73 -25.73 20.41
C ALA A 451 9.24 -27.13 20.01
N ARG A 452 8.35 -28.10 19.82
CA ARG A 452 8.70 -29.48 19.41
C ARG A 452 9.42 -29.51 18.06
N HIS A 453 8.94 -28.72 17.10
CA HIS A 453 9.50 -28.64 15.75
C HIS A 453 10.63 -27.60 15.64
N GLY A 454 10.98 -26.89 16.71
CA GLY A 454 12.08 -25.92 16.72
C GLY A 454 11.79 -24.62 15.96
N PHE A 455 10.54 -24.16 16.01
CA PHE A 455 10.13 -22.82 15.57
C PHE A 455 9.95 -21.89 16.78
N ASP A 456 10.31 -20.62 16.61
CA ASP A 456 10.07 -19.60 17.63
C ASP A 456 8.57 -19.30 17.75
N ALA A 457 8.12 -19.01 18.96
CA ALA A 457 6.77 -18.53 19.20
C ALA A 457 6.56 -17.17 18.50
N ALA A 458 5.53 -17.07 17.68
CA ALA A 458 5.10 -15.84 17.05
C ALA A 458 3.60 -15.96 16.79
N VAL A 459 2.82 -15.73 17.85
CA VAL A 459 1.37 -15.93 17.86
C VAL A 459 0.64 -14.62 18.09
N ALA A 460 -0.37 -14.36 17.27
CA ALA A 460 -1.35 -13.30 17.45
C ALA A 460 -2.75 -13.85 17.15
N GLY A 461 -3.81 -13.06 17.29
CA GLY A 461 -5.14 -13.56 16.97
C GLY A 461 -6.25 -12.53 17.01
N HIS A 462 -7.28 -12.76 16.20
CA HIS A 462 -8.61 -12.17 16.40
C HIS A 462 -9.31 -13.01 17.46
N ALA A 463 -8.82 -12.90 18.68
CA ALA A 463 -9.13 -13.81 19.77
C ALA A 463 -10.62 -13.83 20.11
N ALA A 464 -11.32 -12.70 19.95
CA ALA A 464 -12.77 -12.59 20.11
C ALA A 464 -13.55 -13.67 19.33
N HIS A 465 -13.02 -14.11 18.19
CA HIS A 465 -13.64 -15.09 17.30
C HIS A 465 -12.91 -16.44 17.27
N GLY A 466 -12.03 -16.68 18.24
CA GLY A 466 -11.26 -17.92 18.35
C GLY A 466 -10.25 -18.13 17.22
N ASN A 467 -9.93 -17.07 16.45
CA ASN A 467 -8.97 -17.12 15.35
C ASN A 467 -7.55 -16.78 15.85
N LEU A 468 -6.62 -17.70 15.63
CA LEU A 468 -5.19 -17.55 15.93
C LEU A 468 -4.37 -17.53 14.65
N HIS A 469 -3.38 -16.65 14.64
CA HIS A 469 -2.36 -16.49 13.62
C HIS A 469 -1.01 -16.91 14.18
N PHE A 470 -0.23 -17.66 13.41
CA PHE A 470 1.15 -17.96 13.77
C PHE A 470 2.09 -17.89 12.58
N LEU A 471 3.37 -17.63 12.88
CA LEU A 471 4.40 -17.48 11.85
C LEU A 471 5.48 -18.53 11.97
N LEU A 472 5.94 -19.01 10.82
CA LEU A 472 7.07 -19.91 10.69
C LEU A 472 8.08 -19.29 9.73
N ALA A 473 9.34 -19.23 10.15
CA ALA A 473 10.46 -18.83 9.29
C ALA A 473 11.31 -20.06 8.97
N PHE A 474 11.56 -20.31 7.70
CA PHE A 474 12.41 -21.42 7.25
C PHE A 474 13.09 -21.09 5.92
N ASP A 475 14.16 -21.81 5.58
CA ASP A 475 14.87 -21.63 4.32
C ASP A 475 14.45 -22.71 3.30
N ALA A 476 13.72 -22.31 2.25
CA ALA A 476 13.26 -23.20 1.20
C ALA A 476 14.41 -23.79 0.34
N ALA A 477 15.63 -23.24 0.42
CA ALA A 477 16.81 -23.81 -0.24
C ALA A 477 17.40 -25.01 0.52
N ARG A 478 16.98 -25.24 1.77
CA ARG A 478 17.49 -26.31 2.64
C ARG A 478 16.47 -27.45 2.76
N PRO A 479 16.75 -28.66 2.24
CA PRO A 479 15.81 -29.78 2.31
C PRO A 479 15.34 -30.11 3.75
N ALA A 480 16.26 -30.10 4.72
CA ALA A 480 15.91 -30.38 6.12
C ALA A 480 14.93 -29.35 6.73
N ASP A 481 14.96 -28.10 6.26
CA ASP A 481 14.02 -27.06 6.70
C ASP A 481 12.63 -27.29 6.08
N VAL A 482 12.58 -27.76 4.83
CA VAL A 482 11.33 -28.15 4.14
C VAL A 482 10.71 -29.38 4.81
N ASP A 483 11.51 -30.39 5.16
CA ASP A 483 11.02 -31.60 5.86
C ASP A 483 10.45 -31.25 7.24
N ARG A 484 11.13 -30.35 7.97
CA ARG A 484 10.67 -29.82 9.26
C ARG A 484 9.36 -29.05 9.14
N TYR A 485 9.23 -28.24 8.08
CA TYR A 485 7.99 -27.53 7.79
C TYR A 485 6.84 -28.49 7.48
N ALA A 486 7.07 -29.49 6.62
CA ALA A 486 6.07 -30.51 6.29
C ALA A 486 5.57 -31.26 7.54
N ALA A 487 6.50 -31.71 8.39
CA ALA A 487 6.16 -32.41 9.64
C ALA A 487 5.36 -31.52 10.61
N PHE A 488 5.68 -30.23 10.70
CA PHE A 488 4.90 -29.29 11.49
C PHE A 488 3.47 -29.15 10.95
N MET A 489 3.30 -29.00 9.63
CA MET A 489 1.98 -28.82 9.03
C MET A 489 1.08 -30.04 9.22
N ASP A 490 1.62 -31.25 9.07
CA ASP A 490 0.87 -32.49 9.33
C ASP A 490 0.35 -32.53 10.78
N ASP A 491 1.23 -32.31 11.76
CA ASP A 491 0.86 -32.30 13.18
C ASP A 491 -0.13 -31.17 13.50
N PHE A 492 0.07 -29.98 12.94
CA PHE A 492 -0.80 -28.82 13.13
C PHE A 492 -2.21 -29.07 12.59
N CYS A 493 -2.31 -29.59 11.36
CA CYS A 493 -3.59 -29.88 10.74
C CYS A 493 -4.36 -30.93 11.54
N ARG A 494 -3.68 -32.01 11.97
CA ARG A 494 -4.29 -33.03 12.83
C ARG A 494 -4.69 -32.50 14.20
N MET A 495 -3.85 -31.70 14.86
CA MET A 495 -4.19 -31.07 16.13
C MET A 495 -5.46 -30.23 16.01
N THR A 496 -5.54 -29.36 15.00
CA THR A 496 -6.69 -28.47 14.80
C THR A 496 -7.98 -29.23 14.58
N VAL A 497 -7.96 -30.26 13.71
CA VAL A 497 -9.17 -31.01 13.36
C VAL A 497 -9.52 -32.04 14.44
N GLU A 498 -8.61 -32.94 14.79
CA GLU A 498 -8.94 -34.10 15.62
C GLU A 498 -9.17 -33.74 17.10
N ARG A 499 -8.50 -32.70 17.62
CA ARG A 499 -8.62 -32.31 19.03
C ARG A 499 -9.66 -31.21 19.26
N PHE A 500 -9.75 -30.25 18.34
CA PHE A 500 -10.61 -29.08 18.52
C PHE A 500 -11.82 -29.05 17.60
N ASP A 501 -11.88 -29.93 16.59
CA ASP A 501 -12.81 -29.82 15.47
C ASP A 501 -12.83 -28.41 14.84
N GLY A 502 -11.67 -27.73 14.90
CA GLY A 502 -11.47 -26.37 14.46
C GLY A 502 -11.46 -26.24 12.94
N SER A 503 -11.45 -25.02 12.43
CA SER A 503 -11.19 -24.76 11.02
C SER A 503 -9.71 -24.58 10.76
N LEU A 504 -9.18 -25.25 9.74
CA LEU A 504 -7.80 -25.09 9.29
C LEU A 504 -7.53 -23.73 8.66
N LYS A 505 -8.58 -22.97 8.32
CA LYS A 505 -8.47 -21.61 7.78
C LYS A 505 -9.60 -20.72 8.27
N ALA A 506 -9.26 -19.68 9.02
CA ALA A 506 -10.24 -18.75 9.54
C ALA A 506 -10.55 -17.60 8.56
N GLU A 507 -9.55 -17.07 7.86
CA GLU A 507 -9.70 -15.89 7.00
C GLU A 507 -8.76 -15.81 5.79
N HIS A 508 -7.63 -16.53 5.78
CA HIS A 508 -6.68 -16.46 4.66
C HIS A 508 -7.04 -17.39 3.49
N ALA A 509 -8.17 -18.10 3.60
CA ALA A 509 -8.68 -19.11 2.67
C ALA A 509 -7.74 -20.30 2.46
N THR A 510 -8.25 -21.42 1.90
CA THR A 510 -7.49 -22.66 1.68
C THR A 510 -6.13 -22.43 1.03
N GLY A 511 -6.14 -21.79 -0.15
CA GLY A 511 -5.00 -21.71 -1.05
C GLY A 511 -4.25 -23.04 -1.20
N ARG A 512 -3.02 -22.95 -1.70
CA ARG A 512 -2.19 -24.14 -1.94
C ARG A 512 -1.71 -24.80 -0.66
N ASN A 513 -1.60 -24.03 0.43
CA ASN A 513 -0.98 -24.52 1.65
C ASN A 513 -1.84 -25.52 2.42
N ILE A 514 -3.17 -25.32 2.44
CA ILE A 514 -4.11 -26.18 3.17
C ILE A 514 -4.90 -27.11 2.24
N ALA A 515 -4.87 -26.93 0.92
CA ALA A 515 -5.60 -27.77 -0.04
C ALA A 515 -5.40 -29.29 0.17
N PRO A 516 -4.18 -29.82 0.44
CA PRO A 516 -3.99 -31.25 0.71
C PRO A 516 -4.74 -31.79 1.93
N PHE A 517 -5.06 -30.92 2.89
CA PHE A 517 -5.67 -31.26 4.16
C PHE A 517 -7.19 -31.01 4.17
N LEU A 518 -7.78 -30.66 3.03
CA LEU A 518 -9.20 -30.35 2.94
C LEU A 518 -10.09 -31.53 3.37
N GLU A 519 -9.74 -32.76 2.96
CA GLU A 519 -10.48 -33.97 3.34
C GLU A 519 -10.33 -34.30 4.83
N LEU A 520 -9.21 -33.92 5.46
CA LEU A 520 -9.04 -34.10 6.90
C LEU A 520 -10.10 -33.30 7.67
N GLU A 521 -10.33 -32.03 7.32
CA GLU A 521 -11.32 -31.18 7.99
C GLU A 521 -12.78 -31.55 7.66
N TRP A 522 -13.07 -31.79 6.38
CA TRP A 522 -14.44 -31.93 5.89
C TRP A 522 -14.94 -33.36 5.79
N GLY A 523 -14.03 -34.33 5.73
CA GLY A 523 -14.34 -35.72 5.45
C GLY A 523 -14.65 -35.99 3.97
N PRO A 524 -14.66 -37.27 3.56
CA PRO A 524 -14.70 -37.67 2.16
C PRO A 524 -15.98 -37.26 1.43
N ALA A 525 -17.14 -37.25 2.11
CA ALA A 525 -18.42 -36.91 1.49
C ALA A 525 -18.47 -35.44 1.03
N ALA A 526 -18.18 -34.49 1.94
CA ALA A 526 -18.14 -33.07 1.63
C ALA A 526 -17.04 -32.73 0.62
N THR A 527 -15.86 -33.33 0.73
CA THR A 527 -14.78 -33.13 -0.25
C THR A 527 -15.16 -33.66 -1.64
N ALA A 528 -15.82 -34.81 -1.73
CA ALA A 528 -16.31 -35.32 -3.02
C ALA A 528 -17.35 -34.39 -3.66
N LEU A 529 -18.23 -33.77 -2.86
CA LEU A 529 -19.17 -32.75 -3.34
C LEU A 529 -18.45 -31.53 -3.88
N MET A 530 -17.40 -31.02 -3.20
CA MET A 530 -16.60 -29.90 -3.69
C MET A 530 -15.94 -30.21 -5.04
N TRP A 531 -15.43 -31.43 -5.24
CA TRP A 531 -14.90 -31.89 -6.52
C TRP A 531 -15.96 -31.96 -7.62
N ARG A 532 -17.16 -32.45 -7.29
CA ARG A 532 -18.29 -32.49 -8.25
C ARG A 532 -18.75 -31.09 -8.62
N LEU A 533 -18.85 -30.19 -7.65
CA LEU A 533 -19.17 -28.79 -7.86
C LEU A 533 -18.16 -28.10 -8.78
N LYS A 534 -16.85 -28.29 -8.53
CA LYS A 534 -15.80 -27.74 -9.41
C LYS A 534 -15.95 -28.21 -10.85
N ARG A 535 -16.19 -29.51 -11.08
CA ARG A 535 -16.43 -30.05 -12.42
C ARG A 535 -17.73 -29.57 -13.05
N LEU A 536 -18.74 -29.26 -12.24
CA LEU A 536 -20.02 -28.74 -12.74
C LEU A 536 -19.88 -27.30 -13.26
N VAL A 537 -19.18 -26.45 -12.52
CA VAL A 537 -18.99 -25.03 -12.88
C VAL A 537 -17.91 -24.87 -13.95
N ASP A 538 -16.82 -25.62 -13.85
CA ASP A 538 -15.67 -25.56 -14.75
C ASP A 538 -15.31 -26.96 -15.27
N PRO A 539 -16.07 -27.48 -16.25
CA PRO A 539 -15.91 -28.85 -16.76
C PRO A 539 -14.57 -29.10 -17.44
N ASP A 540 -13.97 -28.06 -18.04
CA ASP A 540 -12.66 -28.13 -18.68
C ASP A 540 -11.50 -28.00 -17.67
N GLY A 541 -11.80 -27.58 -16.43
CA GLY A 541 -10.82 -27.49 -15.34
C GLY A 541 -9.80 -26.35 -15.48
N VAL A 542 -10.10 -25.31 -16.25
CA VAL A 542 -9.16 -24.25 -16.61
C VAL A 542 -8.93 -23.22 -15.50
N LEU A 543 -9.92 -22.98 -14.63
CA LEU A 543 -9.84 -21.91 -13.64
C LEU A 543 -9.15 -22.35 -12.36
N ALA A 544 -8.04 -21.69 -12.03
CA ALA A 544 -7.32 -21.81 -10.77
C ALA A 544 -7.12 -23.27 -10.33
N PRO A 545 -6.59 -24.14 -11.21
CA PRO A 545 -6.34 -25.53 -10.84
C PRO A 545 -5.35 -25.60 -9.68
N ARG A 546 -5.55 -26.60 -8.80
CA ARG A 546 -4.68 -26.87 -7.66
C ARG A 546 -4.61 -25.76 -6.59
N ILE A 547 -5.55 -24.81 -6.61
CA ILE A 547 -5.63 -23.75 -5.58
C ILE A 547 -6.45 -24.21 -4.39
N VAL A 548 -7.75 -24.48 -4.55
CA VAL A 548 -8.61 -24.93 -3.44
C VAL A 548 -8.63 -26.45 -3.32
N LEU A 549 -8.56 -27.12 -4.46
CA LEU A 549 -8.67 -28.57 -4.58
C LEU A 549 -7.39 -29.13 -5.20
N ASP A 550 -6.68 -29.95 -4.45
CA ASP A 550 -5.55 -30.75 -4.94
C ASP A 550 -5.61 -32.15 -4.30
N ARG A 551 -5.25 -33.17 -5.06
CA ARG A 551 -5.17 -34.56 -4.58
C ARG A 551 -3.76 -34.97 -4.22
N ASP A 552 -2.77 -34.15 -4.57
CA ASP A 552 -1.39 -34.36 -4.19
C ASP A 552 -1.20 -34.06 -2.70
N PRO A 553 -0.93 -35.07 -1.84
CA PRO A 553 -0.76 -34.85 -0.41
C PRO A 553 0.42 -33.92 -0.08
N ALA A 554 1.38 -33.78 -1.01
CA ALA A 554 2.54 -32.91 -0.86
C ALA A 554 2.40 -31.58 -1.61
N ALA A 555 1.20 -31.21 -2.10
CA ALA A 555 1.04 -30.01 -2.93
C ALA A 555 1.51 -28.72 -2.23
N HIS A 556 1.35 -28.65 -0.92
CA HIS A 556 1.77 -27.51 -0.10
C HIS A 556 3.30 -27.28 -0.06
N LEU A 557 4.09 -28.25 -0.52
CA LEU A 557 5.55 -28.14 -0.66
C LEU A 557 5.99 -27.71 -2.07
N ARG A 558 5.07 -27.65 -3.03
CA ARG A 558 5.36 -27.27 -4.41
C ARG A 558 5.50 -25.74 -4.52
N GLY A 559 6.59 -25.29 -5.14
CA GLY A 559 6.77 -23.87 -5.47
C GLY A 559 7.13 -23.00 -4.28
N LEU A 560 7.67 -23.57 -3.19
CA LEU A 560 8.25 -22.80 -2.10
C LEU A 560 9.37 -21.91 -2.62
N LYS A 561 9.31 -20.62 -2.29
CA LYS A 561 10.20 -19.58 -2.84
C LYS A 561 11.46 -19.43 -1.99
N THR A 562 12.61 -19.34 -2.64
CA THR A 562 13.85 -18.90 -1.97
C THR A 562 13.82 -17.39 -1.76
N ILE A 563 14.47 -16.87 -0.71
CA ILE A 563 14.56 -15.43 -0.42
C ILE A 563 16.03 -15.01 -0.42
N PRO A 564 16.67 -14.85 -1.58
CA PRO A 564 18.08 -14.44 -1.62
C PRO A 564 18.25 -13.05 -1.04
N GLY A 565 19.39 -12.85 -0.36
CA GLY A 565 19.77 -11.56 0.20
C GLY A 565 19.94 -10.49 -0.87
N ILE A 566 19.46 -9.28 -0.61
CA ILE A 566 19.62 -8.11 -1.50
C ILE A 566 20.16 -6.91 -0.72
N GLU A 567 19.94 -5.69 -1.20
CA GLU A 567 20.30 -4.46 -0.49
C GLU A 567 19.65 -4.42 0.91
N ALA A 568 20.43 -4.04 1.94
CA ALA A 568 20.02 -4.09 3.34
C ALA A 568 18.72 -3.32 3.64
N VAL A 569 18.47 -2.22 2.93
CA VAL A 569 17.23 -1.42 3.06
C VAL A 569 15.98 -2.20 2.63
N ALA A 570 16.12 -3.19 1.75
CA ALA A 570 15.02 -3.93 1.15
C ALA A 570 14.97 -5.42 1.55
N ASP A 571 16.07 -5.98 2.06
CA ASP A 571 16.16 -7.38 2.50
C ASP A 571 15.04 -7.83 3.47
N PRO A 572 14.64 -6.99 4.47
CA PRO A 572 13.54 -7.33 5.37
C PRO A 572 12.18 -7.55 4.68
N CYS A 573 12.02 -7.16 3.42
CA CYS A 573 10.75 -7.27 2.68
C CYS A 573 10.23 -8.71 2.63
N ILE A 574 8.97 -8.90 3.01
CA ILE A 574 8.24 -10.18 2.91
C ILE A 574 7.35 -10.26 1.65
N GLU A 575 7.43 -9.28 0.75
CA GLU A 575 6.63 -9.19 -0.48
C GLU A 575 5.10 -9.02 -0.23
N CYS A 576 4.70 -8.38 0.87
CA CYS A 576 3.27 -8.21 1.23
C CYS A 576 2.47 -7.25 0.35
N GLY A 577 3.12 -6.30 -0.34
CA GLY A 577 2.48 -5.40 -1.30
C GLY A 577 1.83 -4.14 -0.72
N PHE A 578 1.97 -3.85 0.59
CA PHE A 578 1.36 -2.66 1.21
C PHE A 578 1.86 -1.34 0.60
N CYS A 579 3.07 -1.36 0.06
CA CYS A 579 3.71 -0.22 -0.60
C CYS A 579 3.24 0.02 -2.04
N GLU A 580 2.47 -0.89 -2.64
CA GLU A 580 2.11 -0.75 -4.06
C GLU A 580 1.10 0.35 -4.36
N PRO A 581 -0.01 0.49 -3.61
CA PRO A 581 -1.05 1.48 -3.93
C PRO A 581 -0.56 2.93 -3.91
N THR A 582 0.41 3.24 -3.04
CA THR A 582 0.96 4.60 -2.91
C THR A 582 1.99 4.94 -3.99
N CYS A 583 2.46 3.98 -4.79
CA CYS A 583 3.61 4.20 -5.66
C CYS A 583 3.21 4.97 -6.93
N PRO A 584 3.90 6.06 -7.30
CA PRO A 584 3.57 6.83 -8.51
C PRO A 584 3.63 6.03 -9.82
N SER A 585 4.46 4.99 -9.86
CA SER A 585 4.69 4.16 -11.06
C SER A 585 3.86 2.87 -11.10
N HIS A 586 2.89 2.68 -10.19
CA HIS A 586 2.14 1.42 -10.08
C HIS A 586 1.38 1.04 -11.36
N ASP A 587 0.86 2.04 -12.09
CA ASP A 587 0.16 1.85 -13.36
C ASP A 587 1.04 2.10 -14.59
N LEU A 588 2.35 2.34 -14.40
CA LEU A 588 3.31 2.60 -15.48
C LEU A 588 4.27 1.42 -15.71
N THR A 589 5.08 1.07 -14.69
CA THR A 589 6.19 0.11 -14.83
C THR A 589 6.26 -0.89 -13.68
N THR A 590 6.85 -0.50 -12.55
CA THR A 590 7.04 -1.32 -11.35
C THR A 590 6.66 -0.61 -10.06
N THR A 591 6.14 -1.37 -9.10
CA THR A 591 5.92 -0.96 -7.72
C THR A 591 7.16 -1.25 -6.85
N PRO A 592 7.26 -0.75 -5.60
CA PRO A 592 8.38 -1.04 -4.69
C PRO A 592 8.57 -2.55 -4.46
N ARG A 593 7.48 -3.30 -4.25
CA ARG A 593 7.53 -4.76 -4.13
C ARG A 593 8.06 -5.41 -5.41
N GLN A 594 7.57 -4.99 -6.57
CA GLN A 594 8.00 -5.54 -7.86
C GLN A 594 9.49 -5.28 -8.15
N ARG A 595 10.02 -4.11 -7.79
CA ARG A 595 11.48 -3.81 -7.86
C ARG A 595 12.28 -4.82 -7.05
N ILE A 596 11.84 -5.13 -5.83
CA ILE A 596 12.47 -6.11 -4.94
C ILE A 596 12.40 -7.52 -5.51
N VAL A 597 11.24 -7.93 -6.05
CA VAL A 597 11.06 -9.25 -6.66
C VAL A 597 11.98 -9.44 -7.87
N LEU A 598 12.09 -8.43 -8.74
CA LEU A 598 13.02 -8.43 -9.87
C LEU A 598 14.48 -8.50 -9.41
N ARG A 599 14.82 -7.75 -8.35
CA ARG A 599 16.17 -7.77 -7.77
C ARG A 599 16.54 -9.13 -7.19
N ARG A 600 15.60 -9.77 -6.49
CA ARG A 600 15.75 -11.14 -5.99
C ARG A 600 15.90 -12.14 -7.13
N GLU A 601 15.18 -11.96 -8.22
CA GLU A 601 15.35 -12.84 -9.38
C GLU A 601 16.77 -12.73 -9.96
N MET A 602 17.33 -11.53 -10.10
CA MET A 602 18.74 -11.38 -10.49
C MET A 602 19.70 -12.12 -9.55
N MET A 603 19.40 -12.12 -8.24
CA MET A 603 20.19 -12.87 -7.26
C MET A 603 20.04 -14.40 -7.37
N ARG A 604 18.92 -14.90 -7.90
CA ARG A 604 18.71 -16.34 -8.16
C ARG A 604 19.46 -16.84 -9.39
N GLN A 605 19.88 -15.93 -10.27
CA GLN A 605 20.49 -16.26 -11.54
C GLN A 605 22.01 -16.47 -11.44
N PRO A 606 22.59 -17.36 -12.28
CA PRO A 606 24.02 -17.35 -12.54
C PRO A 606 24.47 -16.01 -13.12
N ASP A 607 25.69 -15.60 -12.77
CA ASP A 607 26.33 -14.40 -13.31
C ASP A 607 26.37 -14.45 -14.86
N GLY A 608 25.78 -13.44 -15.50
CA GLY A 608 25.76 -13.30 -16.96
C GLY A 608 24.74 -14.18 -17.69
N SER A 609 23.80 -14.81 -16.97
CA SER A 609 22.75 -15.60 -17.61
C SER A 609 21.85 -14.76 -18.52
N PRO A 610 21.24 -15.34 -19.58
CA PRO A 610 20.33 -14.62 -20.47
C PRO A 610 19.17 -13.93 -19.74
N VAL A 611 18.64 -14.53 -18.67
CA VAL A 611 17.57 -13.92 -17.86
C VAL A 611 18.10 -12.70 -17.11
N GLU A 612 19.26 -12.80 -16.46
CA GLU A 612 19.87 -11.67 -15.76
C GLU A 612 20.10 -10.48 -16.71
N GLU A 613 20.65 -10.74 -17.91
CA GLU A 613 20.88 -9.70 -18.92
C GLU A 613 19.58 -8.99 -19.32
N GLN A 614 18.50 -9.72 -19.55
CA GLN A 614 17.20 -9.14 -19.92
C GLN A 614 16.56 -8.36 -18.77
N LEU A 615 16.70 -8.84 -17.54
CA LEU A 615 16.28 -8.10 -16.36
C LEU A 615 17.09 -6.81 -16.21
N LEU A 616 18.42 -6.84 -16.35
CA LEU A 616 19.26 -5.65 -16.26
C LEU A 616 18.95 -4.62 -17.34
N ALA A 617 18.69 -5.08 -18.58
CA ALA A 617 18.33 -4.22 -19.70
C ALA A 617 17.04 -3.41 -19.45
N SER A 618 16.08 -3.99 -18.72
CA SER A 618 14.81 -3.32 -18.40
C SER A 618 14.84 -2.56 -17.06
N TYR A 619 15.57 -3.06 -16.07
CA TYR A 619 15.54 -2.55 -14.69
C TYR A 619 15.95 -1.08 -14.55
N GLY A 620 16.88 -0.61 -15.39
CA GLY A 620 17.28 0.80 -15.41
C GLY A 620 16.08 1.74 -15.58
N TYR A 621 15.25 1.50 -16.60
CA TYR A 621 14.06 2.32 -16.83
C TYR A 621 12.90 1.92 -15.91
N ASP A 622 12.56 0.62 -15.88
CA ASP A 622 11.35 0.12 -15.23
C ASP A 622 11.38 0.24 -13.70
N ALA A 623 12.57 0.23 -13.09
CA ALA A 623 12.73 0.34 -11.64
C ALA A 623 13.33 1.69 -11.22
N VAL A 624 14.51 2.04 -11.76
CA VAL A 624 15.28 3.20 -11.29
C VAL A 624 14.75 4.50 -11.85
N ASP A 625 14.48 4.55 -13.16
CA ASP A 625 14.16 5.82 -13.80
C ASP A 625 12.71 6.25 -13.55
N THR A 626 11.79 5.30 -13.53
CA THR A 626 10.37 5.58 -13.30
C THR A 626 10.01 5.67 -11.81
N CYS A 627 10.98 5.52 -10.90
CA CYS A 627 10.78 5.88 -9.50
C CYS A 627 10.78 7.41 -9.34
N ALA A 628 9.81 8.00 -8.62
CA ALA A 628 9.89 9.42 -8.28
C ALA A 628 11.08 9.69 -7.33
N GLY A 629 11.32 8.79 -6.36
CA GLY A 629 12.27 9.01 -5.27
C GLY A 629 11.66 9.78 -4.08
N ASP A 630 10.33 9.90 -4.06
CA ASP A 630 9.52 10.53 -3.01
C ASP A 630 9.48 9.74 -1.69
N SER A 631 9.86 8.47 -1.72
CA SER A 631 9.97 7.59 -0.56
C SER A 631 8.65 7.38 0.20
N THR A 632 7.49 7.65 -0.41
CA THR A 632 6.15 7.40 0.17
C THR A 632 5.93 5.92 0.49
N CYS A 633 6.63 5.03 -0.21
CA CYS A 633 6.67 3.59 0.10
C CYS A 633 7.15 3.29 1.54
N ARG A 634 8.00 4.15 2.11
CA ARG A 634 8.48 4.04 3.50
C ARG A 634 7.38 4.29 4.51
N ILE A 635 6.47 5.23 4.22
CA ILE A 635 5.31 5.55 5.07
C ILE A 635 4.31 4.40 5.01
N ALA A 636 4.03 3.89 3.81
CA ALA A 636 3.09 2.78 3.60
C ALA A 636 3.62 1.43 4.12
N CYS A 637 4.94 1.23 4.15
CA CYS A 637 5.54 0.02 4.70
C CYS A 637 5.57 0.07 6.24
N PRO A 638 4.93 -0.87 6.96
CA PRO A 638 4.88 -0.81 8.42
C PRO A 638 6.24 -0.90 9.12
N VAL A 639 7.25 -1.50 8.46
CA VAL A 639 8.64 -1.60 8.93
C VAL A 639 9.59 -0.62 8.24
N GLY A 640 9.07 0.37 7.51
CA GLY A 640 9.86 1.50 7.03
C GLY A 640 10.83 1.19 5.88
N ILE A 641 10.56 0.20 5.04
CA ILE A 641 11.37 -0.10 3.85
C ILE A 641 11.31 1.05 2.85
N ASP A 642 12.46 1.61 2.52
CA ASP A 642 12.58 2.76 1.62
C ASP A 642 13.22 2.36 0.28
N THR A 643 12.37 1.95 -0.66
CA THR A 643 12.85 1.71 -2.04
C THR A 643 13.20 3.00 -2.77
N GLY A 644 12.70 4.16 -2.33
CA GLY A 644 13.08 5.47 -2.89
C GLY A 644 14.56 5.76 -2.64
N ALA A 645 15.02 5.53 -1.40
CA ALA A 645 16.44 5.56 -1.03
C ALA A 645 17.27 4.57 -1.85
N MET A 646 16.79 3.32 -1.99
CA MET A 646 17.46 2.30 -2.82
C MET A 646 17.61 2.74 -4.28
N MET A 647 16.57 3.34 -4.88
CA MET A 647 16.65 3.80 -6.27
C MET A 647 17.56 5.03 -6.43
N LYS A 648 17.63 5.92 -5.43
CA LYS A 648 18.58 7.04 -5.43
C LYS A 648 20.03 6.57 -5.34
N ASP A 649 20.32 5.56 -4.52
CA ASP A 649 21.62 4.87 -4.51
C ASP A 649 21.93 4.22 -5.87
N PHE A 650 20.97 3.56 -6.50
CA PHE A 650 21.18 3.00 -7.85
C PHE A 650 21.40 4.08 -8.93
N ARG A 651 20.83 5.28 -8.79
CA ARG A 651 21.19 6.43 -9.64
C ARG A 651 22.64 6.83 -9.42
N HIS A 652 23.07 6.92 -8.16
CA HIS A 652 24.46 7.22 -7.82
C HIS A 652 25.44 6.20 -8.43
N ARG A 653 25.18 4.90 -8.30
CA ARG A 653 26.02 3.84 -8.89
C ARG A 653 26.18 3.95 -10.41
N ARG A 654 25.22 4.56 -11.09
CA ARG A 654 25.25 4.82 -12.54
C ARG A 654 26.09 6.05 -12.92
N HIS A 655 26.47 6.90 -11.97
CA HIS A 655 27.30 8.07 -12.21
C HIS A 655 28.78 7.71 -12.31
N SER A 656 29.46 8.31 -13.29
CA SER A 656 30.91 8.26 -13.38
C SER A 656 31.56 9.28 -12.42
N PRO A 657 32.83 9.07 -12.02
CA PRO A 657 33.59 10.06 -11.25
C PRO A 657 33.75 11.42 -11.94
N ARG A 658 33.54 11.49 -13.27
CA ARG A 658 33.55 12.77 -14.00
C ARG A 658 32.22 13.50 -13.83
N GLU A 659 31.10 12.79 -13.86
CA GLU A 659 29.77 13.38 -13.66
C GLU A 659 29.63 13.92 -12.23
N GLU A 660 30.06 13.17 -11.20
CA GLU A 660 30.07 13.64 -9.80
C GLU A 660 30.88 14.94 -9.65
N ARG A 661 32.09 15.00 -10.22
CA ARG A 661 32.92 16.22 -10.19
C ARG A 661 32.26 17.42 -10.90
N ILE A 662 31.59 17.19 -12.02
CA ILE A 662 30.85 18.25 -12.74
C ILE A 662 29.65 18.72 -11.91
N ALA A 663 28.91 17.79 -11.32
CA ALA A 663 27.78 18.11 -10.45
C ALA A 663 28.25 18.91 -9.23
N ALA A 664 29.34 18.50 -8.58
CA ALA A 664 29.93 19.23 -7.45
C ALA A 664 30.40 20.64 -7.84
N LEU A 665 31.01 20.82 -9.02
CA LEU A 665 31.38 22.15 -9.53
C LEU A 665 30.13 23.01 -9.80
N THR A 666 29.09 22.41 -10.38
CA THR A 666 27.80 23.06 -10.66
C THR A 666 27.13 23.51 -9.36
N ALA A 667 27.13 22.65 -8.32
CA ALA A 667 26.69 22.97 -6.98
C ALA A 667 27.50 24.13 -6.37
N ARG A 668 28.84 24.10 -6.47
CA ARG A 668 29.67 25.21 -5.97
C ARG A 668 29.33 26.55 -6.65
N ARG A 669 28.92 26.51 -7.93
CA ARG A 669 28.50 27.66 -8.75
C ARG A 669 26.99 27.87 -8.83
N PHE A 670 26.21 27.32 -7.87
CA PHE A 670 24.75 27.31 -7.95
C PHE A 670 24.10 28.70 -8.09
N ARG A 671 24.71 29.77 -7.55
CA ARG A 671 24.25 31.16 -7.78
C ARG A 671 24.14 31.51 -9.27
N THR A 672 25.13 31.10 -10.07
CA THR A 672 25.11 31.30 -11.52
C THR A 672 24.05 30.41 -12.17
N VAL A 673 23.94 29.15 -11.73
CA VAL A 673 22.94 28.20 -12.25
C VAL A 673 21.52 28.71 -12.03
N GLU A 674 21.21 29.16 -10.82
CA GLU A 674 19.92 29.77 -10.44
C GLU A 674 19.61 30.99 -11.31
N ALA A 675 20.57 31.92 -11.47
CA ALA A 675 20.39 33.11 -12.28
C ALA A 675 20.17 32.78 -13.77
N SER A 676 20.91 31.80 -14.29
CA SER A 676 20.78 31.32 -15.67
C SER A 676 19.46 30.59 -15.91
N ALA A 677 19.01 29.75 -14.97
CA ALA A 677 17.74 29.05 -15.06
C ALA A 677 16.57 30.05 -15.09
N ARG A 678 16.57 31.03 -14.18
CA ARG A 678 15.56 32.09 -14.17
C ARG A 678 15.55 32.90 -15.47
N LEU A 679 16.73 33.26 -15.98
CA LEU A 679 16.83 33.97 -17.26
C LEU A 679 16.30 33.13 -18.43
N ALA A 680 16.61 31.83 -18.45
CA ALA A 680 16.14 30.92 -19.48
C ALA A 680 14.62 30.81 -19.49
N VAL A 681 13.99 30.63 -18.33
CA VAL A 681 12.53 30.59 -18.20
C VAL A 681 11.91 31.94 -18.59
N GLY A 682 12.45 33.06 -18.14
CA GLY A 682 11.93 34.38 -18.53
C GLY A 682 12.14 34.75 -20.00
N ALA A 683 13.08 34.09 -20.69
CA ALA A 683 13.23 34.18 -22.15
C ALA A 683 12.28 33.23 -22.89
N ALA A 684 11.98 32.08 -22.29
CA ALA A 684 11.05 31.09 -22.81
C ALA A 684 9.64 31.66 -22.98
N ASP A 685 9.19 32.56 -22.10
CA ASP A 685 7.93 33.31 -22.23
C ASP A 685 7.79 34.10 -23.54
N ARG A 686 8.90 34.33 -24.28
CA ARG A 686 8.92 35.04 -25.59
C ARG A 686 9.05 34.10 -26.79
N ILE A 687 9.13 32.79 -26.55
CA ILE A 687 9.32 31.75 -27.58
C ILE A 687 8.11 30.82 -27.51
N THR A 688 7.65 30.31 -28.66
CA THR A 688 6.52 29.38 -28.66
C THR A 688 6.92 28.04 -28.00
N ASP A 689 6.02 27.47 -27.20
CA ASP A 689 6.25 26.19 -26.51
C ASP A 689 6.68 25.07 -27.46
N ARG A 690 6.16 25.06 -28.70
CA ARG A 690 6.52 24.08 -29.73
C ARG A 690 8.02 24.11 -30.06
N LEU A 691 8.61 25.30 -30.18
CA LEU A 691 10.03 25.46 -30.49
C LEU A 691 10.91 25.06 -29.29
N LEU A 692 10.51 25.44 -28.08
CA LEU A 692 11.23 25.09 -26.85
C LEU A 692 11.20 23.58 -26.58
N THR A 693 10.04 22.95 -26.75
CA THR A 693 9.87 21.49 -26.65
C THR A 693 10.77 20.77 -27.67
N ALA A 694 10.79 21.23 -28.93
CA ALA A 694 11.66 20.64 -29.95
C ALA A 694 13.16 20.83 -29.61
N ALA A 695 13.57 22.02 -29.17
CA ALA A 695 14.96 22.32 -28.84
C ALA A 695 15.46 21.50 -27.63
N THR A 696 14.69 21.48 -26.54
CA THR A 696 14.99 20.67 -25.35
C THR A 696 14.96 19.18 -25.67
N GLY A 697 14.02 18.71 -26.50
CA GLY A 697 13.98 17.33 -26.98
C GLY A 697 15.23 16.92 -27.77
N LEU A 698 15.78 17.79 -28.61
CA LEU A 698 17.05 17.57 -29.31
C LEU A 698 18.24 17.53 -28.34
N ALA A 699 18.33 18.49 -27.42
CA ALA A 699 19.38 18.52 -26.39
C ALA A 699 19.36 17.26 -25.50
N ARG A 700 18.16 16.81 -25.14
CA ARG A 700 17.89 15.62 -24.34
C ARG A 700 18.30 14.33 -25.04
N LYS A 701 18.06 14.23 -26.36
CA LYS A 701 18.56 13.12 -27.20
C LYS A 701 20.09 13.15 -27.34
N ALA A 702 20.70 14.33 -27.42
CA ALA A 702 22.14 14.48 -27.59
C ALA A 702 22.93 14.19 -26.31
N VAL A 703 22.45 14.65 -25.15
CA VAL A 703 23.13 14.54 -23.84
C VAL A 703 22.67 13.26 -23.12
N ARG A 704 21.50 13.31 -22.47
CA ARG A 704 20.85 12.18 -21.79
C ARG A 704 19.42 12.55 -21.36
N PRO A 705 18.43 11.68 -21.57
CA PRO A 705 17.08 11.81 -21.00
C PRO A 705 17.06 12.02 -19.48
N ASP A 706 17.92 11.34 -18.73
CA ASP A 706 17.92 11.46 -17.26
C ASP A 706 18.64 12.70 -16.71
N LEU A 707 19.16 13.60 -17.57
CA LEU A 707 19.86 14.82 -17.16
C LEU A 707 19.22 16.11 -17.64
N VAL A 708 18.69 16.08 -18.87
CA VAL A 708 18.15 17.28 -19.52
C VAL A 708 16.62 17.24 -19.45
N PRO A 709 16.00 18.16 -18.68
CA PRO A 709 14.55 18.35 -18.67
C PRO A 709 14.00 18.63 -20.07
N GLU A 710 12.82 18.08 -20.37
CA GLU A 710 12.01 18.55 -21.49
C GLU A 710 11.32 19.86 -21.06
N TRP A 711 11.13 20.81 -21.99
CA TRP A 711 10.28 21.97 -21.73
C TRP A 711 8.83 21.51 -21.58
N LEU A 712 8.18 21.93 -20.50
CA LEU A 712 6.75 21.73 -20.29
C LEU A 712 6.05 23.09 -20.43
N PRO A 713 4.97 23.20 -21.24
CA PRO A 713 4.20 24.45 -21.36
C PRO A 713 3.67 24.99 -20.03
N GLU A 714 3.51 24.10 -19.04
CA GLU A 714 3.03 24.43 -17.71
C GLU A 714 4.13 25.00 -16.78
N ILE A 715 5.38 25.11 -17.25
CA ILE A 715 6.42 25.83 -16.51
C ILE A 715 6.05 27.32 -16.48
N PRO A 716 5.85 27.90 -15.29
CA PRO A 716 5.51 29.31 -15.19
C PRO A 716 6.72 30.17 -15.55
N GLY A 717 6.47 31.44 -15.87
CA GLY A 717 7.50 32.41 -16.22
C GLY A 717 8.54 32.67 -15.12
N ALA A 718 9.48 33.58 -15.35
CA ALA A 718 10.53 33.85 -14.38
C ALA A 718 10.00 34.48 -13.07
N ALA A 719 10.51 34.00 -11.93
CA ALA A 719 10.29 34.68 -10.66
C ALA A 719 10.84 36.13 -10.67
N PRO A 720 10.31 37.05 -9.84
CA PRO A 720 10.85 38.40 -9.72
C PRO A 720 12.37 38.42 -9.47
N ARG A 721 13.07 39.36 -10.11
CA ARG A 721 14.54 39.42 -10.02
C ARG A 721 15.04 39.68 -8.61
N ALA A 722 14.34 40.54 -7.88
CA ALA A 722 14.63 40.90 -6.50
C ALA A 722 13.61 40.24 -5.57
N VAL A 723 14.10 39.69 -4.45
CA VAL A 723 13.25 39.24 -3.34
C VAL A 723 12.75 40.47 -2.55
N PRO A 724 11.62 40.36 -1.81
CA PRO A 724 11.11 41.43 -0.96
C PRO A 724 12.18 41.91 0.03
N ARG A 725 12.29 43.23 0.21
CA ARG A 725 13.21 43.81 1.20
C ARG A 725 12.62 43.65 2.60
N THR A 726 13.39 43.06 3.49
CA THR A 726 13.01 42.82 4.90
C THR A 726 14.18 43.20 5.81
N THR A 727 13.91 43.38 7.09
CA THR A 727 14.93 43.73 8.10
C THR A 727 15.03 42.63 9.13
N ARG A 728 16.26 42.34 9.56
CA ARG A 728 16.51 41.42 10.67
C ARG A 728 16.01 41.95 12.01
N GLN A 729 15.97 43.28 12.16
CA GLN A 729 15.44 43.93 13.34
C GLN A 729 13.98 43.52 13.55
N ASP A 730 13.66 43.04 14.76
CA ASP A 730 12.34 42.55 15.20
C ASP A 730 11.81 41.29 14.48
N ALA A 731 12.62 40.65 13.62
CA ALA A 731 12.23 39.44 12.93
C ALA A 731 11.92 38.30 13.92
N ARG A 732 10.79 37.63 13.70
CA ARG A 732 10.35 36.46 14.49
C ARG A 732 10.78 35.13 13.88
N ALA A 733 11.11 35.13 12.59
CA ALA A 733 11.66 33.99 11.89
C ALA A 733 12.59 34.44 10.75
N VAL A 734 13.49 33.54 10.36
CA VAL A 734 14.24 33.65 9.10
C VAL A 734 13.37 33.02 8.01
N TYR A 735 13.05 33.78 6.96
CA TYR A 735 12.36 33.25 5.80
C TYR A 735 13.37 32.84 4.72
N TYR A 736 13.35 31.54 4.42
CA TYR A 736 14.07 30.91 3.32
C TYR A 736 13.16 30.72 2.09
N PRO A 737 13.17 31.66 1.12
CA PRO A 737 12.50 31.44 -0.16
C PRO A 737 13.26 30.37 -0.95
N ALA A 738 12.65 29.20 -1.18
CA ALA A 738 13.26 28.07 -1.85
C ALA A 738 13.75 28.42 -3.27
N CYS A 739 14.81 27.74 -3.74
CA CYS A 739 15.37 28.02 -5.06
C CYS A 739 14.36 27.87 -6.20
N VAL A 740 13.42 26.93 -6.09
CA VAL A 740 12.33 26.75 -7.08
C VAL A 740 11.44 27.99 -7.16
N ASN A 741 11.11 28.61 -6.02
CA ASN A 741 10.32 29.83 -5.98
C ASN A 741 11.12 31.08 -6.40
N ARG A 742 12.45 31.03 -6.33
CA ARG A 742 13.35 32.08 -6.84
C ARG A 742 13.66 31.95 -8.33
N ILE A 743 13.38 30.79 -8.95
CA ILE A 743 13.57 30.53 -10.38
C ILE A 743 12.25 30.69 -11.13
N PHE A 744 11.21 30.00 -10.67
CA PHE A 744 9.88 29.92 -11.26
C PHE A 744 8.94 30.94 -10.60
N GLY A 745 8.16 31.67 -11.39
CA GLY A 745 7.10 32.60 -10.95
C GLY A 745 5.79 31.87 -10.64
N GLY A 746 4.83 32.55 -9.99
CA GLY A 746 3.49 31.99 -9.76
C GLY A 746 2.59 32.09 -11.00
N PRO A 747 1.41 31.46 -10.98
CA PRO A 747 0.42 31.63 -12.06
C PRO A 747 -0.14 33.06 -12.09
N GLY A 748 -0.12 33.68 -13.28
CA GLY A 748 -0.82 34.94 -13.60
C GLY A 748 -0.06 36.26 -13.35
N ASP A 749 -0.09 37.15 -14.34
CA ASP A 749 0.48 38.52 -14.33
C ASP A 749 -0.56 39.58 -13.87
N ASP A 750 -1.61 39.14 -13.15
CA ASP A 750 -2.84 39.87 -12.82
C ASP A 750 -2.75 40.77 -11.56
N GLY A 751 -1.53 41.12 -11.15
CA GLY A 751 -1.28 41.91 -9.93
C GLY A 751 -1.28 41.09 -8.64
N THR A 752 -1.28 39.75 -8.74
CA THR A 752 -1.09 38.83 -7.61
C THR A 752 0.33 38.96 -7.04
N PRO A 753 0.51 39.07 -5.71
CA PRO A 753 1.85 39.09 -5.11
C PRO A 753 2.58 37.78 -5.38
N SER A 754 3.90 37.83 -5.52
CA SER A 754 4.70 36.60 -5.53
C SER A 754 4.55 35.88 -4.20
N LEU A 755 4.76 34.55 -4.16
CA LEU A 755 4.70 33.78 -2.91
C LEU A 755 5.59 34.40 -1.81
N GLN A 756 6.77 34.90 -2.18
CA GLN A 756 7.66 35.57 -1.24
C GLN A 756 7.04 36.84 -0.67
N GLN A 757 6.41 37.66 -1.51
CA GLN A 757 5.75 38.87 -1.06
C GLN A 757 4.54 38.53 -0.20
N ALA A 758 3.76 37.51 -0.59
CA ALA A 758 2.60 37.05 0.17
C ALA A 758 2.98 36.63 1.59
N LEU A 759 4.00 35.78 1.75
CA LEU A 759 4.43 35.35 3.08
C LEU A 759 4.96 36.52 3.93
N VAL A 760 5.71 37.45 3.33
CA VAL A 760 6.19 38.65 4.04
C VAL A 760 5.02 39.52 4.51
N ASP A 761 4.05 39.78 3.63
CA ASP A 761 2.89 40.63 3.92
C ASP A 761 1.98 40.01 4.98
N VAL A 762 1.67 38.72 4.87
CA VAL A 762 0.85 38.00 5.85
C VAL A 762 1.55 37.93 7.21
N SER A 763 2.86 37.63 7.22
CA SER A 763 3.62 37.55 8.46
C SER A 763 3.71 38.91 9.17
N ALA A 764 3.94 40.00 8.42
CA ALA A 764 3.93 41.35 8.97
C ALA A 764 2.53 41.75 9.50
N ARG A 765 1.47 41.39 8.77
CA ARG A 765 0.06 41.64 9.15
C ARG A 765 -0.32 40.93 10.45
N ALA A 766 0.23 39.73 10.69
CA ALA A 766 0.07 38.97 11.92
C ALA A 766 0.96 39.46 13.08
N GLY A 767 1.77 40.51 12.89
CA GLY A 767 2.71 41.01 13.89
C GLY A 767 3.95 40.11 14.10
N LYS A 768 4.22 39.20 13.16
CA LYS A 768 5.35 38.26 13.19
C LYS A 768 6.25 38.44 11.97
N PRO A 769 6.87 39.62 11.76
CA PRO A 769 7.65 39.88 10.56
C PRO A 769 8.78 38.86 10.38
N VAL A 770 9.02 38.49 9.13
CA VAL A 770 10.09 37.56 8.75
C VAL A 770 11.24 38.29 8.07
N TRP A 771 12.44 37.73 8.17
CA TRP A 771 13.63 38.28 7.53
C TRP A 771 14.19 37.34 6.47
N ILE A 772 14.39 37.87 5.26
CA ILE A 772 15.06 37.21 4.14
C ILE A 772 16.54 37.65 4.13
N PRO A 773 17.50 36.74 4.29
CA PRO A 773 18.92 37.08 4.24
C PRO A 773 19.38 37.59 2.87
N ASP A 774 20.27 38.61 2.86
CA ASP A 774 20.77 39.23 1.63
C ASP A 774 21.56 38.27 0.74
N ASP A 775 22.15 37.23 1.32
CA ASP A 775 22.97 36.23 0.64
C ASP A 775 22.23 34.91 0.34
N VAL A 776 20.90 34.88 0.49
CA VAL A 776 20.07 33.67 0.24
C VAL A 776 20.19 33.15 -1.20
N ALA A 777 20.45 34.04 -2.17
CA ALA A 777 20.61 33.67 -3.57
C ALA A 777 21.86 32.79 -3.81
N GLY A 778 21.67 31.66 -4.48
CA GLY A 778 22.69 30.64 -4.71
C GLY A 778 22.77 29.55 -3.65
N THR A 779 21.82 29.51 -2.72
CA THR A 779 21.61 28.38 -1.80
C THR A 779 20.55 27.42 -2.34
N CYS A 780 20.60 26.15 -1.92
CA CYS A 780 19.67 25.11 -2.34
C CYS A 780 19.43 24.17 -1.14
N CYS A 781 18.20 23.65 -1.01
CA CYS A 781 17.82 22.64 -0.02
C CYS A 781 18.34 21.22 -0.34
N SER A 782 19.24 21.11 -1.31
CA SER A 782 19.88 19.88 -1.79
C SER A 782 19.02 18.82 -2.49
N THR A 783 17.70 18.89 -2.40
CA THR A 783 16.76 17.88 -2.94
C THR A 783 17.02 17.50 -4.41
N ILE A 784 17.36 18.47 -5.28
CA ILE A 784 17.64 18.19 -6.71
C ILE A 784 18.89 17.32 -6.93
N TRP A 785 19.88 17.39 -6.04
CA TRP A 785 21.11 16.61 -6.14
C TRP A 785 20.88 15.20 -5.59
N HIS A 786 20.23 15.14 -4.43
CA HIS A 786 19.83 13.91 -3.77
C HIS A 786 18.90 13.07 -4.65
N SER A 787 17.86 13.65 -5.25
CA SER A 787 16.91 12.93 -6.10
C SER A 787 17.57 12.37 -7.37
N LYS A 788 18.60 13.05 -7.90
CA LYS A 788 19.40 12.57 -9.02
C LYS A 788 20.49 11.57 -8.64
N GLY A 789 20.78 11.37 -7.36
CA GLY A 789 21.85 10.49 -6.88
C GLY A 789 23.25 11.09 -7.00
N TYR A 790 23.40 12.41 -7.01
CA TYR A 790 24.72 13.07 -7.02
C TYR A 790 25.23 13.33 -5.60
N GLU A 791 26.01 12.41 -5.04
CA GLU A 791 26.46 12.48 -3.65
C GLU A 791 27.41 13.65 -3.38
N ASP A 792 28.38 13.90 -4.26
CA ASP A 792 29.37 14.97 -4.05
C ASP A 792 28.71 16.35 -4.09
N ALA A 793 27.79 16.55 -5.03
CA ALA A 793 27.04 17.78 -5.18
C ALA A 793 26.04 17.99 -4.03
N ASN A 794 25.40 16.90 -3.59
CA ASN A 794 24.51 16.90 -2.45
C ASN A 794 25.25 17.29 -1.17
N ALA A 795 26.42 16.68 -0.90
CA ALA A 795 27.25 17.03 0.26
C ALA A 795 27.67 18.50 0.24
N VAL A 796 28.06 19.05 -0.92
CA VAL A 796 28.41 20.48 -1.04
C VAL A 796 27.23 21.39 -0.67
N MET A 797 26.02 21.09 -1.16
CA MET A 797 24.84 21.92 -0.87
C MET A 797 24.32 21.72 0.55
N ALA A 798 24.30 20.47 1.05
CA ALA A 798 23.84 20.11 2.38
C ALA A 798 24.61 20.86 3.46
N ASN A 799 25.95 20.82 3.38
CA ASN A 799 26.80 21.55 4.31
C ASN A 799 26.64 23.07 4.18
N ARG A 800 26.56 23.59 2.94
CA ARG A 800 26.37 25.03 2.70
C ARG A 800 25.04 25.56 3.27
N VAL A 801 23.93 24.84 3.08
CA VAL A 801 22.62 25.31 3.55
C VAL A 801 22.52 25.28 5.06
N VAL A 802 23.12 24.27 5.73
CA VAL A 802 23.17 24.21 7.19
C VAL A 802 24.04 25.31 7.78
N GLU A 803 25.23 25.57 7.22
CA GLU A 803 26.11 26.66 7.65
C GLU A 803 25.41 28.03 7.50
N ALA A 804 24.74 28.24 6.37
CA ALA A 804 24.00 29.46 6.11
C ALA A 804 22.80 29.61 7.07
N ALA A 805 21.99 28.55 7.22
CA ALA A 805 20.86 28.53 8.14
C ALA A 805 21.29 28.81 9.59
N TRP A 806 22.40 28.22 10.04
CA TRP A 806 22.96 28.49 11.36
C TRP A 806 23.32 29.96 11.56
N ALA A 807 24.01 30.57 10.59
CA ALA A 807 24.38 31.98 10.63
C ALA A 807 23.16 32.90 10.61
N TRP A 808 22.16 32.61 9.79
CA TRP A 808 20.94 33.40 9.67
C TRP A 808 20.07 33.31 10.93
N THR A 809 19.95 32.13 11.51
CA THR A 809 19.04 31.87 12.65
C THR A 809 19.60 32.27 14.01
N GLU A 810 20.76 32.93 14.08
CA GLU A 810 21.45 33.24 15.34
C GLU A 810 21.79 32.00 16.16
N GLY A 811 22.31 30.97 15.48
CA GLY A 811 22.61 29.71 16.13
C GLY A 811 21.35 28.94 16.53
N GLY A 812 20.33 28.95 15.67
CA GLY A 812 19.06 28.24 15.90
C GLY A 812 18.04 28.98 16.77
N ARG A 813 18.35 30.19 17.26
CA ARG A 813 17.43 31.00 18.07
C ARG A 813 16.13 31.36 17.34
N LEU A 814 16.22 31.68 16.05
CA LEU A 814 15.06 31.95 15.19
C LEU A 814 14.72 30.70 14.37
N PRO A 815 13.43 30.37 14.18
CA PRO A 815 13.07 29.31 13.25
C PRO A 815 13.38 29.71 11.81
N LEU A 816 13.74 28.72 10.99
CA LEU A 816 13.90 28.83 9.55
C LEU A 816 12.60 28.40 8.87
N VAL A 817 11.82 29.38 8.41
CA VAL A 817 10.55 29.16 7.69
C VAL A 817 10.83 28.98 6.20
N VAL A 818 10.36 27.88 5.61
CA VAL A 818 10.66 27.47 4.22
C VAL A 818 9.37 27.42 3.38
N ASP A 819 9.35 28.09 2.22
CA ASP A 819 8.13 28.23 1.38
C ASP A 819 7.91 27.10 0.35
N ALA A 820 8.54 25.95 0.56
CA ALA A 820 8.34 24.77 -0.27
C ALA A 820 8.55 23.50 0.56
N SER A 821 7.49 22.72 0.73
CA SER A 821 7.48 21.51 1.56
C SER A 821 8.58 20.49 1.24
N SER A 822 9.01 20.37 -0.02
CA SER A 822 10.13 19.48 -0.38
C SER A 822 11.47 20.02 0.10
N CYS A 823 11.64 21.34 0.14
CA CYS A 823 12.82 21.96 0.71
C CYS A 823 12.79 21.96 2.23
N THR A 824 11.61 22.07 2.84
CA THR A 824 11.42 21.88 4.28
C THR A 824 11.90 20.48 4.68
N LEU A 825 11.36 19.44 4.05
CA LEU A 825 11.80 18.05 4.25
C LEU A 825 13.29 17.85 3.94
N GLY A 826 13.76 18.46 2.84
CA GLY A 826 15.16 18.41 2.43
C GLY A 826 16.11 18.89 3.54
N ILE A 827 15.87 20.08 4.08
CA ILE A 827 16.71 20.69 5.12
C ILE A 827 16.49 20.04 6.48
N ALA A 828 15.25 19.68 6.83
CA ALA A 828 14.93 19.06 8.11
C ALA A 828 15.55 17.65 8.25
N ASP A 829 15.42 16.81 7.21
CA ASP A 829 15.74 15.39 7.32
C ASP A 829 16.75 14.88 6.27
N GLU A 830 16.55 15.21 4.99
CA GLU A 830 17.26 14.51 3.91
C GLU A 830 18.73 14.91 3.75
N VAL A 831 19.12 16.10 4.23
CA VAL A 831 20.53 16.53 4.22
C VAL A 831 21.39 15.80 5.24
N VAL A 832 20.77 15.28 6.32
CA VAL A 832 21.46 14.74 7.50
C VAL A 832 22.50 13.67 7.17
N PRO A 833 22.28 12.71 6.25
CA PRO A 833 23.30 11.72 5.88
C PRO A 833 24.54 12.33 5.22
N TYR A 834 24.45 13.53 4.65
CA TYR A 834 25.49 14.19 3.84
C TYR A 834 26.24 15.30 4.59
N LEU A 835 25.89 15.55 5.86
CA LEU A 835 26.55 16.55 6.68
C LEU A 835 27.88 16.04 7.24
N THR A 836 28.87 16.93 7.28
CA THR A 836 30.06 16.76 8.12
C THR A 836 29.64 16.68 9.59
N GLU A 837 30.49 16.10 10.46
CA GLU A 837 30.17 15.98 11.88
C GLU A 837 29.90 17.35 12.53
N ALA A 838 30.68 18.37 12.18
CA ALA A 838 30.47 19.73 12.67
C ALA A 838 29.09 20.28 12.25
N ASN A 839 28.71 20.14 10.98
CA ASN A 839 27.41 20.64 10.52
C ASN A 839 26.24 19.79 11.01
N ARG A 840 26.43 18.50 11.28
CA ARG A 840 25.43 17.67 11.94
C ARG A 840 25.09 18.21 13.33
N GLU A 841 26.09 18.70 14.06
CA GLU A 841 25.88 19.33 15.37
C GLU A 841 25.13 20.67 15.25
N LEU A 842 25.47 21.51 14.26
CA LEU A 842 24.73 22.75 14.01
C LEU A 842 23.26 22.45 13.64
N HIS A 843 23.03 21.46 12.79
CA HIS A 843 21.71 21.08 12.30
C HIS A 843 20.76 20.64 13.43
N ARG A 844 21.25 19.90 14.43
CA ARG A 844 20.46 19.47 15.61
C ARG A 844 19.81 20.63 16.38
N HIS A 845 20.38 21.82 16.27
CA HIS A 845 19.92 23.03 16.96
C HIS A 845 19.05 23.93 16.07
N LEU A 846 18.90 23.62 14.79
CA LEU A 846 18.01 24.36 13.89
C LEU A 846 16.56 23.93 14.09
N THR A 847 15.66 24.91 14.08
CA THR A 847 14.22 24.67 13.96
C THR A 847 13.80 25.00 12.53
N VAL A 848 13.52 23.99 11.71
CA VAL A 848 13.09 24.15 10.31
C VAL A 848 11.58 23.95 10.26
N VAL A 849 10.85 24.93 9.71
CA VAL A 849 9.38 24.95 9.73
C VAL A 849 8.87 25.19 8.31
N ASP A 850 7.87 24.43 7.87
CA ASP A 850 7.19 24.73 6.61
C ASP A 850 6.40 26.03 6.73
N SER A 851 6.40 26.85 5.69
CA SER A 851 5.62 28.10 5.65
C SER A 851 4.12 27.91 5.90
N VAL A 852 3.56 26.74 5.57
CA VAL A 852 2.16 26.40 5.80
C VAL A 852 1.91 26.08 7.27
N VAL A 853 2.84 25.37 7.93
CA VAL A 853 2.80 25.13 9.37
C VAL A 853 2.94 26.45 10.13
N TRP A 854 3.91 27.28 9.73
CA TRP A 854 4.05 28.64 10.25
C TRP A 854 2.77 29.47 10.08
N ALA A 855 2.12 29.36 8.91
CA ALA A 855 0.87 30.05 8.68
C ALA A 855 -0.27 29.54 9.58
N ALA A 856 -0.46 28.23 9.70
CA ALA A 856 -1.51 27.63 10.52
C ALA A 856 -1.31 27.97 12.00
N GLU A 857 -0.12 27.71 12.54
CA GLU A 857 0.13 27.73 13.98
C GLU A 857 0.46 29.14 14.49
N GLU A 858 1.15 29.94 13.68
CA GLU A 858 1.72 31.21 14.14
C GLU A 858 1.04 32.43 13.52
N LEU A 859 0.60 32.39 12.27
CA LEU A 859 0.03 33.57 11.61
C LEU A 859 -1.49 33.63 11.75
N LEU A 860 -2.19 32.56 11.37
CA LEU A 860 -3.64 32.49 11.27
C LEU A 860 -4.37 32.93 12.56
N PRO A 861 -3.91 32.57 13.79
CA PRO A 861 -4.55 33.02 15.02
C PRO A 861 -4.56 34.55 15.23
N ALA A 862 -3.66 35.28 14.57
CA ALA A 862 -3.52 36.73 14.67
C ALA A 862 -4.08 37.48 13.44
N LEU A 863 -4.59 36.76 12.45
CA LEU A 863 -5.11 37.34 11.21
C LEU A 863 -6.64 37.46 11.25
N THR A 864 -7.17 38.46 10.55
CA THR A 864 -8.60 38.56 10.27
C THR A 864 -8.86 38.16 8.82
N VAL A 865 -9.54 37.04 8.61
CA VAL A 865 -10.04 36.63 7.30
C VAL A 865 -11.21 37.52 6.90
N ARG A 866 -11.10 38.16 5.74
CA ARG A 866 -12.06 39.16 5.21
C ARG A 866 -12.84 38.66 4.01
N ARG A 867 -12.27 37.73 3.25
CA ARG A 867 -12.87 37.10 2.08
C ARG A 867 -12.48 35.62 2.01
N THR A 868 -13.40 34.82 1.52
CA THR A 868 -13.19 33.40 1.20
C THR A 868 -13.56 33.15 -0.26
N VAL A 869 -12.96 32.13 -0.87
CA VAL A 869 -13.48 31.55 -2.11
C VAL A 869 -14.57 30.53 -1.77
N ARG A 870 -15.48 30.22 -2.71
CA ARG A 870 -16.57 29.30 -2.38
C ARG A 870 -16.07 27.86 -2.25
N SER A 871 -15.11 27.47 -3.08
CA SER A 871 -14.54 26.13 -3.05
C SER A 871 -13.05 26.11 -3.40
N ALA A 872 -12.29 25.30 -2.67
CA ALA A 872 -10.90 25.02 -2.95
C ALA A 872 -10.68 23.51 -3.04
N VAL A 873 -9.89 23.08 -4.03
CA VAL A 873 -9.35 21.72 -4.09
C VAL A 873 -7.90 21.73 -3.66
N LEU A 874 -7.51 20.75 -2.86
CA LEU A 874 -6.21 20.69 -2.21
C LEU A 874 -5.42 19.47 -2.68
N HIS A 875 -4.18 19.68 -3.12
CA HIS A 875 -3.20 18.62 -3.36
C HIS A 875 -2.14 18.60 -2.25
N PRO A 876 -2.27 17.70 -1.24
CA PRO A 876 -1.23 17.50 -0.23
C PRO A 876 0.03 16.89 -0.84
N THR A 877 1.19 17.44 -0.52
CA THR A 877 2.44 16.96 -1.11
C THR A 877 2.98 15.73 -0.38
N CYS A 878 3.73 14.88 -1.08
CA CYS A 878 4.42 13.75 -0.47
C CYS A 878 5.38 14.19 0.66
N SER A 879 5.99 15.38 0.55
CA SER A 879 6.87 15.92 1.58
C SER A 879 6.11 16.28 2.86
N MET A 880 4.90 16.82 2.75
CA MET A 880 4.05 17.08 3.92
C MET A 880 3.60 15.80 4.61
N GLN A 881 3.41 14.69 3.87
CA GLN A 881 3.15 13.39 4.50
C GLN A 881 4.33 12.88 5.34
N HIS A 882 5.58 13.10 4.89
CA HIS A 882 6.77 12.73 5.67
C HIS A 882 6.94 13.59 6.92
N LEU A 883 6.66 14.89 6.80
CA LEU A 883 6.75 15.87 7.90
C LEU A 883 5.60 15.72 8.91
N GLY A 884 4.43 15.27 8.46
CA GLY A 884 3.21 15.20 9.28
C GLY A 884 2.33 16.45 9.21
N ASP A 885 2.49 17.27 8.16
CA ASP A 885 1.96 18.64 8.08
C ASP A 885 0.65 18.77 7.28
N VAL A 886 0.08 17.66 6.81
CA VAL A 886 -1.10 17.67 5.92
C VAL A 886 -2.31 18.36 6.57
N GLU A 887 -2.50 18.20 7.87
CA GLU A 887 -3.62 18.85 8.58
C GLU A 887 -3.45 20.37 8.65
N GLN A 888 -2.22 20.88 8.83
CA GLN A 888 -1.94 22.32 8.79
C GLN A 888 -2.22 22.91 7.40
N LEU A 889 -1.93 22.17 6.33
CA LEU A 889 -2.31 22.58 4.97
C LEU A 889 -3.83 22.73 4.83
N ARG A 890 -4.57 21.76 5.36
CA ARG A 890 -6.02 21.76 5.35
C ARG A 890 -6.58 22.91 6.19
N GLU A 891 -6.05 23.15 7.39
CA GLU A 891 -6.47 24.24 8.28
C GLU A 891 -6.35 25.61 7.60
N VAL A 892 -5.22 25.89 6.94
CA VAL A 892 -5.05 27.15 6.20
C VAL A 892 -6.02 27.22 5.01
N ALA A 893 -6.25 26.11 4.31
CA ALA A 893 -7.22 26.07 3.21
C ALA A 893 -8.66 26.34 3.71
N GLU A 894 -9.06 25.77 4.86
CA GLU A 894 -10.39 25.96 5.47
C GLU A 894 -10.58 27.39 5.97
N ALA A 895 -9.50 28.09 6.30
CA ALA A 895 -9.57 29.51 6.63
C ALA A 895 -9.81 30.43 5.41
N VAL A 896 -9.55 29.96 4.18
CA VAL A 896 -9.63 30.79 2.97
C VAL A 896 -10.73 30.36 2.00
N ALA A 897 -11.42 29.25 2.28
CA ALA A 897 -12.48 28.71 1.43
C ALA A 897 -13.67 28.20 2.25
N ASP A 898 -14.90 28.37 1.73
CA ASP A 898 -16.11 27.87 2.39
C ASP A 898 -16.22 26.34 2.33
N GLU A 899 -15.74 25.74 1.23
CA GLU A 899 -15.61 24.28 1.04
C GLU A 899 -14.17 23.93 0.66
N VAL A 900 -13.54 23.02 1.41
CA VAL A 900 -12.23 22.45 1.06
C VAL A 900 -12.40 20.98 0.74
N VAL A 901 -11.86 20.57 -0.42
CA VAL A 901 -11.85 19.17 -0.83
C VAL A 901 -10.45 18.68 -1.09
N VAL A 902 -10.08 17.61 -0.37
CA VAL A 902 -8.93 16.78 -0.67
C VAL A 902 -9.44 15.63 -1.53
N PRO A 903 -8.96 15.46 -2.77
CA PRO A 903 -9.32 14.32 -3.59
C PRO A 903 -9.01 13.01 -2.85
N ASP A 904 -9.90 12.03 -2.94
CA ASP A 904 -9.69 10.73 -2.32
C ASP A 904 -8.51 9.96 -2.94
N ASP A 905 -8.25 10.20 -4.23
CA ASP A 905 -7.12 9.63 -4.97
C ASP A 905 -5.86 10.54 -4.92
N ALA A 906 -5.82 11.52 -4.01
CA ALA A 906 -4.68 12.41 -3.84
C ALA A 906 -3.39 11.64 -3.50
N GLY A 907 -2.36 11.86 -4.31
CA GLY A 907 -1.10 11.12 -4.23
C GLY A 907 0.12 11.98 -4.49
N CYS A 908 1.20 11.36 -4.96
CA CYS A 908 2.39 12.08 -5.37
C CYS A 908 2.28 12.54 -6.83
N CYS A 909 2.54 13.81 -7.11
CA CYS A 909 2.61 14.39 -8.47
C CYS A 909 3.75 13.83 -9.36
N ALA A 910 4.59 12.97 -8.79
CA ALA A 910 5.77 12.35 -9.40
C ALA A 910 6.90 13.30 -9.84
N PHE A 911 6.96 14.52 -9.31
CA PHE A 911 8.06 15.44 -9.60
C PHE A 911 9.31 15.19 -8.76
N ALA A 912 9.17 15.01 -7.44
CA ALA A 912 10.27 14.69 -6.49
C ALA A 912 11.63 15.33 -6.88
N GLY A 913 11.67 16.68 -6.90
CA GLY A 913 12.70 17.43 -7.62
C GLY A 913 12.23 17.75 -9.04
N ASP A 914 13.02 17.40 -10.06
CA ASP A 914 12.73 17.65 -11.47
C ASP A 914 12.32 16.40 -12.27
N ARG A 915 12.00 15.29 -11.59
CA ARG A 915 11.68 14.00 -12.22
C ARG A 915 10.53 14.08 -13.21
N GLY A 916 9.48 14.83 -12.88
CA GLY A 916 8.31 15.01 -13.76
C GLY A 916 8.65 15.74 -15.07
N MET A 917 9.72 16.55 -15.08
CA MET A 917 10.26 17.16 -16.31
C MET A 917 11.15 16.20 -17.10
N LEU A 918 11.62 15.12 -16.47
CA LEU A 918 12.43 14.08 -17.07
C LEU A 918 11.59 12.89 -17.56
N HIS A 919 10.47 12.56 -16.92
CA HIS A 919 9.64 11.39 -17.23
C HIS A 919 8.17 11.79 -17.13
N LYS A 920 7.65 12.51 -18.13
CA LYS A 920 6.29 13.07 -18.12
C LYS A 920 5.21 11.99 -18.09
N GLU A 921 5.50 10.81 -18.63
CA GLU A 921 4.65 9.63 -18.56
C GLU A 921 4.45 9.14 -17.12
N LEU A 922 5.43 9.37 -16.24
CA LEU A 922 5.31 9.06 -14.81
C LEU A 922 4.31 9.99 -14.13
N THR A 923 4.41 11.31 -14.36
CA THR A 923 3.41 12.26 -13.86
C THR A 923 2.03 11.92 -14.41
N ALA A 924 1.90 11.70 -15.72
CA ALA A 924 0.61 11.36 -16.33
C ALA A 924 -0.02 10.10 -15.71
N SER A 925 0.77 9.06 -15.44
CA SER A 925 0.28 7.85 -14.79
C SER A 925 -0.06 8.08 -13.30
N ALA A 926 0.76 8.82 -12.57
CA ALA A 926 0.61 9.00 -11.13
C ALA A 926 -0.61 9.85 -10.77
N THR A 927 -0.91 10.88 -11.57
CA THR A 927 -1.96 11.86 -11.28
C THR A 927 -3.28 11.57 -12.00
N ALA A 928 -3.39 10.52 -12.82
CA ALA A 928 -4.54 10.28 -13.69
C ALA A 928 -5.88 10.22 -12.91
N LYS A 929 -5.90 9.50 -11.77
CA LYS A 929 -7.11 9.31 -10.95
C LYS A 929 -7.50 10.59 -10.21
N GLU A 930 -6.53 11.21 -9.54
CA GLU A 930 -6.72 12.51 -8.88
C GLU A 930 -7.20 13.57 -9.88
N ALA A 931 -6.60 13.64 -11.07
CA ALA A 931 -7.01 14.60 -12.09
C ALA A 931 -8.44 14.35 -12.59
N ALA A 932 -8.84 13.09 -12.76
CA ALA A 932 -10.23 12.75 -13.12
C ALA A 932 -11.22 13.18 -12.03
N GLU A 933 -10.87 13.00 -10.74
CA GLU A 933 -11.69 13.45 -9.61
C GLU A 933 -11.80 14.98 -9.56
N VAL A 934 -10.65 15.67 -9.66
CA VAL A 934 -10.57 17.14 -9.63
C VAL A 934 -11.34 17.77 -10.80
N THR A 935 -11.25 17.20 -11.99
CA THR A 935 -11.88 17.78 -13.20
C THR A 935 -13.35 17.42 -13.37
N ALA A 936 -13.89 16.52 -12.53
CA ALA A 936 -15.30 16.16 -12.54
C ALA A 936 -16.23 17.31 -12.08
N ARG A 937 -15.70 18.33 -11.40
CA ARG A 937 -16.41 19.56 -11.06
C ARG A 937 -15.47 20.76 -11.05
N ASP A 938 -16.02 21.96 -11.17
CA ASP A 938 -15.22 23.19 -11.06
C ASP A 938 -14.95 23.57 -9.59
N HIS A 939 -13.75 24.10 -9.36
CA HIS A 939 -13.30 24.67 -8.08
C HIS A 939 -12.82 26.11 -8.29
N ASP A 940 -13.11 27.00 -7.34
CA ASP A 940 -12.70 28.41 -7.42
C ASP A 940 -11.17 28.56 -7.22
N ALA A 941 -10.57 27.72 -6.37
CA ALA A 941 -9.13 27.69 -6.11
C ALA A 941 -8.54 26.27 -6.18
N HIS A 942 -7.30 26.16 -6.66
CA HIS A 942 -6.53 24.92 -6.75
C HIS A 942 -5.23 25.11 -5.96
N LEU A 943 -5.09 24.40 -4.85
CA LEU A 943 -4.13 24.75 -3.80
C LEU A 943 -3.12 23.62 -3.58
N SER A 944 -1.87 23.99 -3.33
CA SER A 944 -0.83 23.08 -2.85
C SER A 944 0.19 23.84 -1.97
N ALA A 945 1.31 23.20 -1.65
CA ALA A 945 2.38 23.73 -0.80
C ALA A 945 3.77 23.62 -1.43
N ASN A 946 3.84 23.45 -2.76
CA ASN A 946 5.10 23.25 -3.47
C ASN A 946 4.99 23.54 -4.96
N ARG A 947 5.85 24.43 -5.47
CA ARG A 947 5.89 24.79 -6.89
C ARG A 947 6.03 23.60 -7.84
N MET A 948 6.80 22.58 -7.47
CA MET A 948 6.97 21.42 -8.37
C MET A 948 5.70 20.55 -8.42
N CYS A 949 4.94 20.50 -7.32
CA CYS A 949 3.62 19.88 -7.30
C CYS A 949 2.60 20.72 -8.07
N GLU A 950 2.63 22.05 -7.93
CA GLU A 950 1.80 22.98 -8.69
C GLU A 950 1.97 22.72 -10.20
N ILE A 951 3.21 22.74 -10.73
CA ILE A 951 3.48 22.46 -12.15
C ILE A 951 2.96 21.07 -12.58
N GLY A 952 3.15 20.05 -11.74
CA GLY A 952 2.69 18.69 -12.05
C GLY A 952 1.17 18.57 -12.11
N MET A 953 0.47 19.23 -11.19
CA MET A 953 -0.99 19.22 -11.13
C MET A 953 -1.62 20.13 -12.19
N ASP A 954 -0.98 21.24 -12.55
CA ASP A 954 -1.36 22.07 -13.71
C ASP A 954 -1.41 21.24 -14.97
N ARG A 955 -0.34 20.45 -15.21
CA ARG A 955 -0.25 19.54 -16.34
C ARG A 955 -1.31 18.44 -16.30
N ALA A 956 -1.59 17.91 -15.12
CA ALA A 956 -2.54 16.80 -14.95
C ALA A 956 -4.00 17.24 -15.14
N THR A 957 -4.34 18.43 -14.65
CA THR A 957 -5.73 18.90 -14.51
C THR A 957 -6.11 19.99 -15.51
N GLY A 958 -5.13 20.67 -16.11
CA GLY A 958 -5.34 21.88 -16.91
C GLY A 958 -5.79 23.10 -16.08
N ARG A 959 -5.62 23.08 -14.75
CA ARG A 959 -6.01 24.15 -13.81
C ARG A 959 -4.79 24.70 -13.11
N ALA A 960 -4.76 26.02 -12.85
CA ALA A 960 -3.61 26.67 -12.24
C ALA A 960 -3.58 26.50 -10.72
N TYR A 961 -2.77 25.55 -10.25
CA TYR A 961 -2.43 25.35 -8.86
C TYR A 961 -1.48 26.43 -8.36
N HIS A 962 -1.67 26.85 -7.12
CA HIS A 962 -0.79 27.80 -6.44
C HIS A 962 -0.74 27.53 -4.94
N SER A 963 0.20 28.17 -4.27
CA SER A 963 0.34 28.04 -2.81
C SER A 963 -0.89 28.56 -2.09
N VAL A 964 -1.37 27.78 -1.09
CA VAL A 964 -2.43 28.22 -0.15
C VAL A 964 -2.12 29.57 0.51
N LEU A 965 -0.83 29.94 0.65
CA LEU A 965 -0.43 31.19 1.25
C LEU A 965 -0.73 32.42 0.39
N ILE A 966 -0.82 32.25 -0.93
CA ILE A 966 -1.26 33.32 -1.82
C ILE A 966 -2.75 33.60 -1.57
N GLU A 967 -3.57 32.56 -1.40
CA GLU A 967 -4.97 32.73 -0.99
C GLU A 967 -5.10 33.27 0.42
N LEU A 968 -4.25 32.87 1.36
CA LEU A 968 -4.26 33.46 2.71
C LEU A 968 -3.94 34.95 2.69
N GLU A 969 -2.97 35.37 1.88
CA GLU A 969 -2.69 36.80 1.68
C GLU A 969 -3.91 37.51 1.13
N ARG A 970 -4.52 36.95 0.09
CA ARG A 970 -5.72 37.51 -0.51
C ARG A 970 -6.79 37.62 0.56
N ALA A 971 -7.16 36.52 1.20
CA ALA A 971 -8.20 36.39 2.20
C ALA A 971 -8.10 37.41 3.34
N THR A 972 -6.88 37.78 3.74
CA THR A 972 -6.65 38.65 4.90
C THR A 972 -6.29 40.09 4.52
N ARG A 973 -6.25 40.42 3.22
CA ARG A 973 -5.92 41.77 2.72
C ARG A 973 -7.01 42.78 3.14
N PRO A 974 -6.64 43.94 3.72
CA PRO A 974 -7.59 44.94 4.21
C PRO A 974 -8.65 45.43 3.24
#